data_AF-A0A399IWD9-F1
#
_entry.id   AF-A0A399IWD9-F1
#
_cell.length_a   1.000
_cell.length_b   1.000
_cell.length_c   1.000
_cell.angle_alpha   90.00
_cell.angle_beta   90.00
_cell.angle_gamma   90.00
#
_symmetry.space_group_name_H-M   'P 1'
#
loop_
_entity.id
_entity.type
_entity.pdbx_description
1 polymer ?
#
loop_
_entity_poly.entity_id
_entity_poly.type
_entity_poly.pdbx_seq_one_letter_code
_entity_poly.pdbx_strand_id
1 'polypeptide(L)'
;MSSLDPVLLEILGNKFASVTEEMCLTLQRTGRTLYVKETADFACALAGLDGRFFAYPRSIGVSGFVGLECLPAIQSVIDTQGALQPGDVILTNDPYRSTGLATHLPDLHMIEPYFHEGEIVAYGWCFVHCSDVGGRVASSISPLNTEIFQEGLRIPPVKLMRRGEMSPEIKLFLDANSRTPEANMGDIRAMLASLATGRRRTEQMLRQHGVAELTAAQEALMSYAAGKAEAVLRQMPEGRYSFSDYLDDDAASRLPVRVSVTVEIADGKVHLDFTGTDPQVATAMNIPSCGRPHAWLTLRMLALVQTLDKSAPLNAGLLRPLSVTTPLGTLVNPQEPAATGVRHAAAIRVNDILNGAFGLALPDVLPAAASGTVIPIVMSEPTARGGRMVQVIEPLIGGTGARHGHDGVDGRDSGISNLANNPAETVEAELGVEVLHYALRADSGGAGQWRGGCGMELSFRVLTDGSHVLGRGMERMLFRPWGQAGGQPGQPGSLIVNEGRPREIRLGKIDVLEVNAGDIVTFRTPGAGGWGNPTDRDPMAVLADVAAGFVTPDAARRAYGVVLCDGHLDPEATMALRAEMPTQDGTVFGPERDTWDSIFAPALMDQLNSALLSLPLSRRQTHRRKIFETVLADLPSNFPRSPASDTQRDTAIKRFETCLRSF
;
A
#
# COMPACT_ATOMS: atom_id res chain seq x y z
N MET A 1 -0.76 30.37 -27.19
CA MET A 1 -1.20 30.96 -25.92
C MET A 1 0.02 31.57 -25.27
N SER A 2 -0.04 32.84 -24.86
CA SER A 2 1.05 33.45 -24.08
C SER A 2 1.26 32.63 -22.81
N SER A 3 2.50 32.27 -22.49
CA SER A 3 2.83 31.59 -21.23
C SER A 3 2.31 32.43 -20.06
N LEU A 4 1.62 31.80 -19.10
CA LEU A 4 1.27 32.45 -17.84
C LEU A 4 2.54 33.02 -17.20
N ASP A 5 2.43 34.18 -16.56
CA ASP A 5 3.54 34.75 -15.78
C ASP A 5 3.99 33.73 -14.71
N PRO A 6 5.29 33.37 -14.63
CA PRO A 6 5.78 32.39 -13.65
C PRO A 6 5.48 32.75 -12.20
N VAL A 7 5.47 34.05 -11.85
CA VAL A 7 5.14 34.50 -10.49
C VAL A 7 3.66 34.23 -10.19
N LEU A 8 2.77 34.57 -11.12
CA LEU A 8 1.35 34.25 -11.01
C LEU A 8 1.11 32.73 -10.91
N LEU A 9 1.82 31.92 -11.71
CA LEU A 9 1.69 30.46 -11.68
C LEU A 9 2.04 29.88 -10.30
N GLU A 10 3.12 30.35 -9.70
CA GLU A 10 3.54 29.94 -8.35
C GLU A 10 2.52 30.35 -7.28
N ILE A 11 1.96 31.58 -7.37
CA ILE A 11 0.91 32.05 -6.47
C ILE A 11 -0.34 31.17 -6.59
N LEU A 12 -0.80 30.89 -7.81
CA LEU A 12 -1.99 30.07 -8.04
C LEU A 12 -1.77 28.62 -7.60
N GLY A 13 -0.59 28.05 -7.85
CA GLY A 13 -0.21 26.72 -7.39
C GLY A 13 -0.30 26.58 -5.87
N ASN A 14 0.24 27.53 -5.12
CA ASN A 14 0.15 27.54 -3.66
C ASN A 14 -1.28 27.74 -3.16
N LYS A 15 -2.07 28.61 -3.82
CA LYS A 15 -3.50 28.78 -3.49
C LYS A 15 -4.28 27.49 -3.69
N PHE A 16 -4.13 26.80 -4.83
CA PHE A 16 -4.85 25.56 -5.08
C PHE A 16 -4.48 24.45 -4.08
N ALA A 17 -3.19 24.31 -3.75
CA ALA A 17 -2.75 23.36 -2.73
C ALA A 17 -3.41 23.69 -1.36
N SER A 18 -3.41 24.96 -0.97
CA SER A 18 -4.07 25.41 0.27
C SER A 18 -5.58 25.12 0.28
N VAL A 19 -6.28 25.23 -0.86
CA VAL A 19 -7.68 24.82 -0.97
C VAL A 19 -7.85 23.33 -0.65
N THR A 20 -7.02 22.48 -1.25
CA THR A 20 -7.10 21.03 -1.01
C THR A 20 -6.75 20.63 0.43
N GLU A 21 -5.85 21.36 1.09
CA GLU A 21 -5.54 21.17 2.51
C GLU A 21 -6.69 21.61 3.41
N GLU A 22 -7.35 22.75 3.12
CA GLU A 22 -8.52 23.20 3.88
C GLU A 22 -9.72 22.23 3.73
N MET A 23 -9.90 21.66 2.53
CA MET A 23 -10.84 20.56 2.30
C MET A 23 -10.54 19.37 3.22
N CYS A 24 -9.29 18.93 3.27
CA CYS A 24 -8.84 17.81 4.12
C CYS A 24 -9.04 18.09 5.61
N LEU A 25 -8.67 19.27 6.09
CA LEU A 25 -8.86 19.67 7.49
C LEU A 25 -10.35 19.74 7.88
N THR A 26 -11.21 20.17 6.95
CA THR A 26 -12.65 20.18 7.15
C THR A 26 -13.18 18.75 7.31
N LEU A 27 -12.75 17.85 6.44
CA LEU A 27 -13.12 16.43 6.49
C LEU A 27 -12.67 15.79 7.81
N GLN A 28 -11.38 15.91 8.16
CA GLN A 28 -10.82 15.31 9.38
C GLN A 28 -11.56 15.75 10.64
N ARG A 29 -11.84 17.06 10.77
CA ARG A 29 -12.49 17.64 11.95
C ARG A 29 -13.98 17.31 12.07
N THR A 30 -14.60 16.85 11.00
CA THR A 30 -16.05 16.56 10.97
C THR A 30 -16.37 15.08 10.75
N GLY A 31 -15.35 14.26 10.49
CA GLY A 31 -15.44 12.81 10.40
C GLY A 31 -15.87 12.16 11.73
N ARG A 32 -16.43 10.96 11.64
CA ARG A 32 -17.01 10.22 12.77
C ARG A 32 -16.22 8.98 13.14
N THR A 33 -15.67 8.27 12.17
CA THR A 33 -14.92 7.04 12.42
C THR A 33 -13.50 7.35 12.92
N LEU A 34 -12.96 6.48 13.79
CA LEU A 34 -11.59 6.60 14.31
C LEU A 34 -10.56 6.74 13.19
N TYR A 35 -10.74 5.92 12.17
CA TYR A 35 -9.85 5.82 11.02
C TYR A 35 -9.82 7.10 10.17
N VAL A 36 -10.90 7.89 10.19
CA VAL A 36 -10.93 9.20 9.53
C VAL A 36 -10.37 10.30 10.43
N LYS A 37 -10.80 10.35 11.69
CA LYS A 37 -10.48 11.48 12.59
C LYS A 37 -9.04 11.44 13.11
N GLU A 38 -8.54 10.26 13.50
CA GLU A 38 -7.20 10.08 14.06
C GLU A 38 -6.18 9.70 12.98
N THR A 39 -6.48 8.64 12.23
CA THR A 39 -5.53 8.03 11.30
C THR A 39 -5.37 8.79 9.98
N ALA A 40 -6.44 9.48 9.54
CA ALA A 40 -6.53 10.24 8.28
C ALA A 40 -6.50 9.40 6.99
N ASP A 41 -7.18 8.25 6.94
CA ASP A 41 -7.38 7.47 5.70
C ASP A 41 -8.49 8.07 4.81
N PHE A 42 -8.18 9.24 4.26
CA PHE A 42 -9.00 9.99 3.31
C PHE A 42 -8.07 10.86 2.45
N ALA A 43 -8.60 11.42 1.35
CA ALA A 43 -7.93 12.48 0.63
C ALA A 43 -8.92 13.40 -0.06
N CYS A 44 -8.48 14.61 -0.40
CA CYS A 44 -9.22 15.57 -1.22
C CYS A 44 -8.31 16.05 -2.37
N ALA A 45 -8.90 16.49 -3.47
CA ALA A 45 -8.16 17.02 -4.62
C ALA A 45 -9.05 17.94 -5.46
N LEU A 46 -8.42 18.74 -6.33
CA LEU A 46 -9.11 19.45 -7.41
C LEU A 46 -8.72 18.82 -8.74
N ALA A 47 -9.73 18.45 -9.52
CA ALA A 47 -9.57 17.90 -10.85
C ALA A 47 -9.94 18.90 -11.94
N GLY A 48 -9.21 18.86 -13.05
CA GLY A 48 -9.49 19.66 -14.25
C GLY A 48 -10.65 19.08 -15.05
N LEU A 49 -10.96 19.70 -16.18
CA LEU A 49 -12.01 19.21 -17.10
C LEU A 49 -11.66 17.87 -17.75
N ASP A 50 -10.37 17.54 -17.81
CA ASP A 50 -9.86 16.23 -18.21
C ASP A 50 -9.97 15.16 -17.10
N GLY A 51 -10.50 15.55 -15.93
CA GLY A 51 -10.66 14.69 -14.76
C GLY A 51 -9.36 14.33 -14.03
N ARG A 52 -8.23 14.98 -14.35
CA ARG A 52 -6.95 14.76 -13.67
C ARG A 52 -6.72 15.75 -12.55
N PHE A 53 -6.07 15.30 -11.49
CA PHE A 53 -5.78 16.16 -10.34
C PHE A 53 -4.67 17.17 -10.66
N PHE A 54 -5.03 18.44 -10.82
CA PHE A 54 -4.06 19.53 -10.99
C PHE A 54 -3.57 20.11 -9.65
N ALA A 55 -4.29 19.83 -8.56
CA ALA A 55 -3.92 20.17 -7.20
C ALA A 55 -4.25 19.06 -6.21
N TYR A 56 -3.33 18.83 -5.27
CA TYR A 56 -3.38 17.75 -4.29
C TYR A 56 -2.75 18.23 -2.96
N PRO A 57 -3.24 17.80 -1.78
CA PRO A 57 -2.69 18.21 -0.49
C PRO A 57 -1.27 17.68 -0.29
N ARG A 58 -0.40 18.47 0.37
CA ARG A 58 0.98 18.05 0.64
C ARG A 58 1.17 17.39 1.99
N SER A 59 0.34 17.74 2.98
CA SER A 59 0.63 17.47 4.39
C SER A 59 -0.40 16.61 5.12
N ILE A 60 -1.51 16.25 4.49
CA ILE A 60 -2.65 15.61 5.15
C ILE A 60 -3.34 14.61 4.22
N GLY A 61 -3.77 13.50 4.81
CA GLY A 61 -4.44 12.42 4.10
C GLY A 61 -3.48 11.53 3.30
N VAL A 62 -4.07 10.64 2.51
CA VAL A 62 -3.34 9.73 1.62
C VAL A 62 -2.73 10.53 0.47
N SER A 63 -1.40 10.55 0.37
CA SER A 63 -0.67 11.29 -0.68
C SER A 63 -0.55 10.54 -2.00
N GLY A 64 -0.78 9.22 -2.00
CA GLY A 64 -0.47 8.35 -3.14
C GLY A 64 -1.47 8.35 -4.28
N PHE A 65 -2.65 8.96 -4.13
CA PHE A 65 -3.75 8.87 -5.11
C PHE A 65 -3.75 10.00 -6.15
N VAL A 66 -2.67 10.78 -6.25
CA VAL A 66 -2.52 11.84 -7.26
C VAL A 66 -2.71 11.33 -8.71
N GLY A 67 -2.45 10.05 -8.96
CA GLY A 67 -2.59 9.41 -10.27
C GLY A 67 -3.95 8.79 -10.58
N LEU A 68 -4.98 9.01 -9.75
CA LEU A 68 -6.35 8.60 -10.10
C LEU A 68 -7.00 9.61 -11.06
N GLU A 69 -8.01 9.16 -11.82
CA GLU A 69 -8.72 9.99 -12.80
C GLU A 69 -10.23 9.94 -12.57
N CYS A 70 -10.89 11.10 -12.52
CA CYS A 70 -12.34 11.21 -12.30
C CYS A 70 -13.17 11.08 -13.58
N LEU A 71 -12.59 11.36 -14.74
CA LEU A 71 -13.33 11.53 -16.00
C LEU A 71 -14.19 10.32 -16.38
N PRO A 72 -13.72 9.05 -16.28
CA PRO A 72 -14.56 7.90 -16.61
C PRO A 72 -15.83 7.81 -15.75
N ALA A 73 -15.73 8.08 -14.45
CA ALA A 73 -16.88 8.07 -13.55
C ALA A 73 -17.85 9.23 -13.85
N ILE A 74 -17.32 10.42 -14.16
CA ILE A 74 -18.12 11.59 -14.57
C ILE A 74 -18.89 11.29 -15.85
N GLN A 75 -18.21 10.75 -16.87
CA GLN A 75 -18.80 10.44 -18.17
C GLN A 75 -19.88 9.37 -18.02
N SER A 76 -19.63 8.32 -17.21
CA SER A 76 -20.63 7.30 -16.92
C SER A 76 -21.93 7.88 -16.34
N VAL A 77 -21.85 8.93 -15.51
CA VAL A 77 -23.05 9.61 -14.98
C VAL A 77 -23.71 10.46 -16.06
N ILE A 78 -22.95 11.20 -16.86
CA ILE A 78 -23.50 12.01 -17.96
C ILE A 78 -24.27 11.14 -18.95
N ASP A 79 -23.69 9.99 -19.33
CA ASP A 79 -24.28 9.07 -20.31
C ASP A 79 -25.56 8.40 -19.80
N THR A 80 -25.64 8.12 -18.49
CA THR A 80 -26.75 7.34 -17.90
C THR A 80 -27.82 8.19 -17.21
N GLN A 81 -27.48 9.38 -16.72
CA GLN A 81 -28.32 10.23 -15.89
C GLN A 81 -28.43 11.67 -16.40
N GLY A 82 -27.80 11.97 -17.55
CA GLY A 82 -27.83 13.27 -18.20
C GLY A 82 -26.85 14.30 -17.61
N ALA A 83 -26.85 15.49 -18.20
CA ALA A 83 -25.93 16.57 -17.86
C ALA A 83 -25.88 16.87 -16.35
N LEU A 84 -24.69 17.23 -15.86
CA LEU A 84 -24.50 17.67 -14.49
C LEU A 84 -25.10 19.07 -14.29
N GLN A 85 -25.60 19.33 -13.09
CA GLN A 85 -26.20 20.61 -12.70
C GLN A 85 -25.56 21.15 -11.42
N PRO A 86 -25.61 22.46 -11.16
CA PRO A 86 -25.15 23.01 -9.89
C PRO A 86 -25.79 22.30 -8.68
N GLY A 87 -24.96 21.88 -7.73
CA GLY A 87 -25.39 21.14 -6.54
C GLY A 87 -25.54 19.63 -6.73
N ASP A 88 -25.27 19.09 -7.92
CA ASP A 88 -25.11 17.64 -8.09
C ASP A 88 -23.79 17.17 -7.44
N VAL A 89 -23.78 15.95 -6.88
CA VAL A 89 -22.56 15.29 -6.38
C VAL A 89 -22.61 13.82 -6.75
N ILE A 90 -21.58 13.34 -7.43
CA ILE A 90 -21.44 11.94 -7.82
C ILE A 90 -20.89 11.14 -6.63
N LEU A 91 -21.36 9.91 -6.46
CA LEU A 91 -20.85 8.91 -5.51
C LEU A 91 -20.50 7.61 -6.28
N THR A 92 -19.39 6.98 -5.94
CA THR A 92 -19.05 5.62 -6.37
C THR A 92 -18.07 4.95 -5.42
N ASN A 93 -18.07 3.62 -5.40
CA ASN A 93 -17.00 2.81 -4.82
C ASN A 93 -16.64 1.61 -5.72
N ASP A 94 -17.14 1.59 -6.95
CA ASP A 94 -17.02 0.45 -7.87
C ASP A 94 -15.72 0.54 -8.69
N PRO A 95 -14.72 -0.31 -8.47
CA PRO A 95 -13.44 -0.19 -9.14
C PRO A 95 -13.52 -0.39 -10.65
N TYR A 96 -14.39 -1.29 -11.11
CA TYR A 96 -14.50 -1.60 -12.53
C TYR A 96 -15.29 -0.53 -13.28
N ARG A 97 -16.42 -0.07 -12.71
CA ARG A 97 -17.32 0.88 -13.41
C ARG A 97 -16.79 2.31 -13.32
N SER A 98 -15.99 2.61 -12.29
CA SER A 98 -15.26 3.88 -12.19
C SER A 98 -13.89 3.84 -12.90
N THR A 99 -13.52 2.71 -13.52
CA THR A 99 -12.25 2.52 -14.25
C THR A 99 -11.01 2.82 -13.39
N GLY A 100 -10.98 2.27 -12.16
CA GLY A 100 -9.87 2.39 -11.24
C GLY A 100 -9.89 3.63 -10.33
N LEU A 101 -10.86 4.53 -10.45
CA LEU A 101 -10.99 5.64 -9.48
C LEU A 101 -11.24 5.10 -8.07
N ALA A 102 -12.29 4.31 -7.91
CA ALA A 102 -12.44 3.50 -6.71
C ALA A 102 -11.47 2.32 -6.79
N THR A 103 -10.80 2.01 -5.70
CA THR A 103 -9.80 0.93 -5.71
C THR A 103 -10.33 -0.33 -5.02
N HIS A 104 -11.29 -0.18 -4.10
CA HIS A 104 -12.12 -1.25 -3.51
C HIS A 104 -13.44 -0.66 -2.99
N LEU A 105 -14.36 -1.51 -2.50
CA LEU A 105 -15.69 -1.05 -2.07
C LEU A 105 -15.72 -0.19 -0.78
N PRO A 106 -14.87 -0.41 0.24
CA PRO A 106 -14.87 0.45 1.42
C PRO A 106 -14.50 1.92 1.15
N ASP A 107 -13.77 2.22 0.07
CA ASP A 107 -13.44 3.61 -0.29
C ASP A 107 -14.63 4.22 -1.04
N LEU A 108 -15.38 5.11 -0.38
CA LEU A 108 -16.41 5.91 -1.04
C LEU A 108 -15.76 7.15 -1.65
N HIS A 109 -15.96 7.36 -2.96
CA HIS A 109 -15.46 8.52 -3.69
C HIS A 109 -16.62 9.46 -4.05
N MET A 110 -16.42 10.77 -3.84
CA MET A 110 -17.37 11.79 -4.21
C MET A 110 -16.75 12.84 -5.13
N ILE A 111 -17.50 13.25 -6.16
CA ILE A 111 -17.09 14.26 -7.14
C ILE A 111 -18.17 15.34 -7.25
N GLU A 112 -17.82 16.60 -6.98
CA GLU A 112 -18.69 17.76 -7.15
C GLU A 112 -18.21 18.62 -8.34
N PRO A 113 -19.02 18.84 -9.39
CA PRO A 113 -18.74 19.84 -10.42
C PRO A 113 -18.84 21.26 -9.84
N TYR A 114 -17.80 22.06 -10.04
CA TYR A 114 -17.79 23.48 -9.66
C TYR A 114 -18.15 24.33 -10.87
N PHE A 115 -19.22 25.12 -10.72
CA PHE A 115 -19.77 25.94 -11.80
C PHE A 115 -19.38 27.42 -11.66
N HIS A 116 -19.18 28.09 -12.80
CA HIS A 116 -19.07 29.53 -12.93
C HIS A 116 -19.82 29.98 -14.18
N GLU A 117 -20.75 30.93 -14.04
CA GLU A 117 -21.57 31.44 -15.15
C GLU A 117 -22.29 30.36 -15.98
N GLY A 118 -22.67 29.24 -15.34
CA GLY A 118 -23.37 28.13 -15.99
C GLY A 118 -22.46 27.04 -16.56
N GLU A 119 -21.14 27.25 -16.59
CA GLU A 119 -20.15 26.31 -17.11
C GLU A 119 -19.35 25.66 -15.99
N ILE A 120 -18.91 24.41 -16.20
CA ILE A 120 -18.02 23.72 -15.24
C ILE A 120 -16.59 24.23 -15.45
N VAL A 121 -15.92 24.60 -14.35
CA VAL A 121 -14.54 25.13 -14.38
C VAL A 121 -13.52 24.22 -13.72
N ALA A 122 -13.97 23.32 -12.85
CA ALA A 122 -13.18 22.31 -12.15
C ALA A 122 -14.13 21.30 -11.49
N TYR A 123 -13.56 20.22 -10.94
CA TYR A 123 -14.26 19.31 -10.04
C TYR A 123 -13.55 19.27 -8.69
N GLY A 124 -14.33 19.28 -7.61
CA GLY A 124 -13.85 18.84 -6.30
C GLY A 124 -13.95 17.34 -6.19
N TRP A 125 -12.92 16.71 -5.63
CA TRP A 125 -12.93 15.29 -5.31
C TRP A 125 -12.56 15.08 -3.85
N CYS A 126 -13.20 14.09 -3.23
CA CYS A 126 -12.73 13.51 -1.98
C CYS A 126 -13.08 12.02 -1.91
N PHE A 127 -12.36 11.29 -1.07
CA PHE A 127 -12.73 9.93 -0.70
C PHE A 127 -12.58 9.72 0.80
N VAL A 128 -13.31 8.75 1.34
CA VAL A 128 -13.16 8.25 2.71
C VAL A 128 -13.21 6.73 2.70
N HIS A 129 -12.33 6.10 3.49
CA HIS A 129 -12.45 4.69 3.83
C HIS A 129 -13.52 4.47 4.90
N CYS A 130 -14.67 3.91 4.51
CA CYS A 130 -15.74 3.59 5.46
C CYS A 130 -15.43 2.32 6.25
N SER A 131 -15.77 2.31 7.55
CA SER A 131 -15.48 1.16 8.44
C SER A 131 -16.12 -0.14 7.99
N ASP A 132 -17.31 -0.10 7.38
CA ASP A 132 -18.04 -1.27 6.87
C ASP A 132 -19.06 -0.86 5.80
N VAL A 133 -19.03 -1.48 4.63
CA VAL A 133 -20.01 -1.33 3.54
C VAL A 133 -20.80 -2.63 3.29
N GLY A 134 -20.92 -3.49 4.31
CA GLY A 134 -21.59 -4.78 4.22
C GLY A 134 -20.66 -5.92 3.79
N GLY A 135 -21.18 -6.90 3.07
CA GLY A 135 -20.40 -8.05 2.58
C GLY A 135 -20.21 -9.17 3.60
N ARG A 136 -19.38 -10.15 3.22
CA ARG A 136 -19.27 -11.45 3.92
C ARG A 136 -18.78 -11.34 5.37
N VAL A 137 -17.86 -10.42 5.64
CA VAL A 137 -17.24 -10.24 6.97
C VAL A 137 -17.41 -8.81 7.46
N ALA A 138 -17.25 -8.60 8.77
CA ALA A 138 -17.17 -7.26 9.34
C ALA A 138 -16.01 -6.48 8.70
N SER A 139 -16.22 -5.19 8.47
CA SER A 139 -15.31 -4.30 7.74
C SER A 139 -15.20 -4.56 6.24
N SER A 140 -16.03 -5.47 5.69
CA SER A 140 -16.16 -5.75 4.25
C SER A 140 -14.94 -6.33 3.55
N ILE A 141 -13.75 -6.22 4.15
CA ILE A 141 -12.49 -6.69 3.62
C ILE A 141 -12.23 -8.09 4.16
N SER A 142 -11.99 -9.04 3.26
CA SER A 142 -11.51 -10.38 3.61
C SER A 142 -10.50 -10.83 2.56
N PRO A 143 -9.37 -11.44 2.93
CA PRO A 143 -8.45 -12.01 1.95
C PRO A 143 -9.11 -13.15 1.15
N LEU A 144 -10.08 -13.88 1.72
CA LEU A 144 -10.69 -15.06 1.08
C LEU A 144 -11.86 -14.74 0.13
N ASN A 145 -12.19 -13.46 -0.10
CA ASN A 145 -13.21 -13.13 -1.09
C ASN A 145 -12.67 -13.41 -2.49
N THR A 146 -13.39 -14.20 -3.27
CA THR A 146 -13.05 -14.57 -4.64
C THR A 146 -13.61 -13.58 -5.65
N GLU A 147 -14.74 -12.94 -5.31
CA GLU A 147 -15.47 -12.05 -6.19
C GLU A 147 -15.85 -10.75 -5.47
N ILE A 148 -15.85 -9.63 -6.21
CA ILE A 148 -16.20 -8.30 -5.68
C ILE A 148 -17.59 -8.25 -5.03
N PHE A 149 -18.52 -9.11 -5.45
CA PHE A 149 -19.87 -9.18 -4.87
C PHE A 149 -19.87 -9.61 -3.40
N GLN A 150 -18.81 -10.29 -2.94
CA GLN A 150 -18.65 -10.69 -1.54
C GLN A 150 -18.11 -9.54 -0.66
N GLU A 151 -17.66 -8.45 -1.27
CA GLU A 151 -17.01 -7.31 -0.61
C GLU A 151 -18.01 -6.23 -0.15
N GLY A 152 -19.31 -6.43 -0.38
CA GLY A 152 -20.36 -5.54 0.12
C GLY A 152 -21.07 -4.73 -0.94
N LEU A 153 -21.66 -3.60 -0.52
CA LEU A 153 -22.47 -2.75 -1.38
C LEU A 153 -21.60 -2.11 -2.46
N ARG A 154 -21.85 -2.49 -3.70
CA ARG A 154 -21.17 -1.97 -4.89
C ARG A 154 -22.00 -0.87 -5.55
N ILE A 155 -21.46 0.33 -5.57
CA ILE A 155 -22.10 1.57 -6.01
C ILE A 155 -21.44 2.03 -7.32
N PRO A 156 -22.06 1.77 -8.48
CA PRO A 156 -21.59 2.35 -9.73
C PRO A 156 -21.70 3.89 -9.66
N PRO A 157 -21.04 4.65 -10.56
CA PRO A 157 -21.16 6.11 -10.59
C PRO A 157 -22.62 6.58 -10.65
N VAL A 158 -23.08 7.25 -9.58
CA VAL A 158 -24.45 7.77 -9.46
C VAL A 158 -24.50 9.16 -8.82
N LYS A 159 -25.52 9.95 -9.11
CA LYS A 159 -25.74 11.24 -8.42
C LYS A 159 -26.31 11.00 -7.02
N LEU A 160 -25.48 11.13 -5.97
CA LEU A 160 -25.89 11.13 -4.57
C LEU A 160 -26.68 12.40 -4.23
N MET A 161 -26.15 13.56 -4.60
CA MET A 161 -26.86 14.83 -4.50
C MET A 161 -27.40 15.21 -5.87
N ARG A 162 -28.63 15.70 -5.93
CA ARG A 162 -29.27 16.26 -7.12
C ARG A 162 -29.72 17.67 -6.79
N ARG A 163 -29.09 18.67 -7.41
CA ARG A 163 -29.38 20.09 -7.16
C ARG A 163 -29.40 20.49 -5.68
N GLY A 164 -28.49 19.94 -4.88
CA GLY A 164 -28.37 20.21 -3.45
C GLY A 164 -29.21 19.32 -2.54
N GLU A 165 -30.04 18.43 -3.09
CA GLU A 165 -30.86 17.49 -2.31
C GLU A 165 -30.29 16.07 -2.38
N MET A 166 -30.17 15.40 -1.23
CA MET A 166 -29.68 14.02 -1.16
C MET A 166 -30.74 13.04 -1.68
N SER A 167 -30.34 12.11 -2.55
CA SER A 167 -31.23 11.06 -3.04
C SER A 167 -31.70 10.17 -1.88
N PRO A 168 -33.02 10.11 -1.60
CA PRO A 168 -33.55 9.25 -0.55
C PRO A 168 -33.33 7.77 -0.88
N GLU A 169 -33.34 7.38 -2.16
CA GLU A 169 -33.16 5.99 -2.59
C GLU A 169 -31.73 5.50 -2.32
N ILE A 170 -30.72 6.30 -2.69
CA ILE A 170 -29.32 5.94 -2.42
C ILE A 170 -29.08 5.85 -0.91
N LYS A 171 -29.63 6.81 -0.15
CA LYS A 171 -29.57 6.79 1.32
C LYS A 171 -30.16 5.50 1.91
N LEU A 172 -31.32 5.06 1.41
CA LEU A 172 -31.95 3.81 1.87
C LEU A 172 -31.03 2.59 1.68
N PHE A 173 -30.35 2.48 0.54
CA PHE A 173 -29.41 1.38 0.30
C PHE A 173 -28.18 1.44 1.20
N LEU A 174 -27.63 2.64 1.42
CA LEU A 174 -26.48 2.84 2.32
C LEU A 174 -26.83 2.47 3.77
N ASP A 175 -28.01 2.90 4.25
CA ASP A 175 -28.45 2.62 5.61
C ASP A 175 -28.71 1.12 5.84
N ALA A 176 -29.18 0.40 4.82
CA ALA A 176 -29.58 -1.00 4.94
C ALA A 176 -28.43 -2.01 4.84
N ASN A 177 -27.32 -1.65 4.17
CA ASN A 177 -26.27 -2.61 3.79
C ASN A 177 -24.96 -2.42 4.56
N SER A 178 -24.99 -1.86 5.76
CA SER A 178 -23.80 -1.68 6.60
C SER A 178 -24.07 -2.10 8.05
N ARG A 179 -23.01 -2.55 8.72
CA ARG A 179 -23.00 -2.77 10.18
C ARG A 179 -22.85 -1.46 10.95
N THR A 180 -22.41 -0.39 10.29
CA THR A 180 -22.14 0.93 10.89
C THR A 180 -22.79 2.08 10.08
N PRO A 181 -24.09 2.03 9.77
CA PRO A 181 -24.72 2.98 8.84
C PRO A 181 -24.71 4.44 9.35
N GLU A 182 -24.89 4.65 10.66
CA GLU A 182 -24.87 6.00 11.25
C GLU A 182 -23.48 6.66 11.13
N ALA A 183 -22.42 5.89 11.37
CA ALA A 183 -21.04 6.36 11.25
C ALA A 183 -20.72 6.71 9.79
N ASN A 184 -21.04 5.81 8.85
CA ASN A 184 -20.85 6.04 7.42
C ASN A 184 -21.59 7.29 6.92
N MET A 185 -22.84 7.48 7.33
CA MET A 185 -23.60 8.68 6.97
C MET A 185 -23.00 9.96 7.56
N GLY A 186 -22.40 9.87 8.75
CA GLY A 186 -21.60 10.93 9.35
C GLY A 186 -20.41 11.32 8.48
N ASP A 187 -19.66 10.34 8.01
CA ASP A 187 -18.50 10.54 7.14
C ASP A 187 -18.91 11.07 5.75
N ILE A 188 -20.00 10.59 5.16
CA ILE A 188 -20.56 11.12 3.90
C ILE A 188 -20.91 12.61 4.05
N ARG A 189 -21.47 13.03 5.19
CA ARG A 189 -21.74 14.45 5.46
C ARG A 189 -20.46 15.26 5.62
N ALA A 190 -19.42 14.70 6.24
CA ALA A 190 -18.09 15.32 6.31
C ALA A 190 -17.48 15.51 4.92
N MET A 191 -17.61 14.52 4.03
CA MET A 191 -17.20 14.61 2.63
C MET A 191 -17.95 15.73 1.87
N LEU A 192 -19.27 15.84 2.04
CA LEU A 192 -20.06 16.94 1.47
C LEU A 192 -19.61 18.32 1.98
N ALA A 193 -19.29 18.43 3.27
CA ALA A 193 -18.78 19.68 3.86
C ALA A 193 -17.39 20.06 3.32
N SER A 194 -16.53 19.07 3.08
CA SER A 194 -15.24 19.24 2.43
C SER A 194 -15.39 19.75 1.00
N LEU A 195 -16.23 19.10 0.19
CA LEU A 195 -16.50 19.53 -1.20
C LEU A 195 -17.08 20.94 -1.26
N ALA A 196 -18.00 21.29 -0.34
CA ALA A 196 -18.53 22.64 -0.24
C ALA A 196 -17.46 23.69 0.11
N THR A 197 -16.44 23.32 0.89
CA THR A 197 -15.29 24.19 1.18
C THR A 197 -14.43 24.40 -0.06
N GLY A 198 -14.13 23.34 -0.82
CA GLY A 198 -13.44 23.45 -2.10
C GLY A 198 -14.19 24.34 -3.11
N ARG A 199 -15.52 24.20 -3.20
CA ARG A 199 -16.38 25.04 -4.05
C ARG A 199 -16.28 26.51 -3.67
N ARG A 200 -16.47 26.83 -2.39
CA ARG A 200 -16.40 28.22 -1.88
C ARG A 200 -15.05 28.86 -2.15
N ARG A 201 -13.95 28.13 -1.96
CA ARG A 201 -12.60 28.65 -2.19
C ARG A 201 -12.28 28.82 -3.67
N THR A 202 -12.71 27.89 -4.51
CA THR A 202 -12.59 28.02 -5.97
C THR A 202 -13.35 29.25 -6.46
N GLU A 203 -14.57 29.48 -5.97
CA GLU A 203 -15.36 30.67 -6.28
C GLU A 203 -14.67 31.98 -5.84
N GLN A 204 -14.03 31.97 -4.67
CA GLN A 204 -13.23 33.10 -4.20
C GLN A 204 -12.04 33.37 -5.13
N MET A 205 -11.36 32.34 -5.61
CA MET A 205 -10.24 32.48 -6.55
C MET A 205 -10.72 32.99 -7.91
N LEU A 206 -11.86 32.51 -8.42
CA LEU A 206 -12.48 33.00 -9.64
C LEU A 206 -12.80 34.49 -9.57
N ARG A 207 -13.31 34.98 -8.45
CA ARG A 207 -13.54 36.43 -8.25
C ARG A 207 -12.26 37.26 -8.26
N GLN A 208 -11.13 36.70 -7.83
CA GLN A 208 -9.85 37.41 -7.71
C GLN A 208 -9.07 37.45 -9.02
N HIS A 209 -9.12 36.37 -9.81
CA HIS A 209 -8.24 36.14 -10.96
C HIS A 209 -8.99 35.93 -12.28
N GLY A 210 -10.30 35.68 -12.22
CA GLY A 210 -11.12 35.36 -13.39
C GLY A 210 -10.95 33.91 -13.87
N VAL A 211 -11.91 33.45 -14.68
CA VAL A 211 -11.94 32.08 -15.20
C VAL A 211 -10.78 31.77 -16.15
N ALA A 212 -10.39 32.73 -16.99
CA ALA A 212 -9.33 32.53 -17.98
C ALA A 212 -7.97 32.24 -17.33
N GLU A 213 -7.59 33.02 -16.30
CA GLU A 213 -6.34 32.80 -15.57
C GLU A 213 -6.34 31.47 -14.82
N LEU A 214 -7.44 31.14 -14.13
CA LEU A 214 -7.56 29.89 -13.38
C LEU A 214 -7.45 28.67 -14.29
N THR A 215 -8.21 28.63 -15.38
CA THR A 215 -8.19 27.50 -16.32
C THR A 215 -6.83 27.36 -16.99
N ALA A 216 -6.18 28.47 -17.37
CA ALA A 216 -4.84 28.42 -17.93
C ALA A 216 -3.79 27.94 -16.89
N ALA A 217 -3.96 28.31 -15.61
CA ALA A 217 -3.08 27.86 -14.54
C ALA A 217 -3.20 26.34 -14.28
N GLN A 218 -4.39 25.75 -14.40
CA GLN A 218 -4.57 24.29 -14.24
C GLN A 218 -3.65 23.50 -15.17
N GLU A 219 -3.66 23.81 -16.47
CA GLU A 219 -2.81 23.12 -17.46
C GLU A 219 -1.34 23.51 -17.32
N ALA A 220 -1.05 24.78 -17.03
CA ALA A 220 0.32 25.25 -16.83
C ALA A 220 1.00 24.56 -15.64
N LEU A 221 0.28 24.33 -14.52
CA LEU A 221 0.80 23.62 -13.35
C LEU A 221 1.08 22.15 -13.64
N MET A 222 0.21 21.48 -14.41
CA MET A 222 0.44 20.10 -14.82
C MET A 222 1.63 19.99 -15.79
N SER A 223 1.75 20.92 -16.75
CA SER A 223 2.89 21.01 -17.67
C SER A 223 4.20 21.29 -16.93
N TYR A 224 4.17 22.18 -15.93
CA TYR A 224 5.34 22.48 -15.09
C TYR A 224 5.79 21.26 -14.29
N ALA A 225 4.85 20.53 -13.67
CA ALA A 225 5.15 19.28 -12.97
C ALA A 225 5.75 18.22 -13.91
N ALA A 226 5.23 18.10 -15.13
CA ALA A 226 5.76 17.17 -16.13
C ALA A 226 7.20 17.51 -16.51
N GLY A 227 7.50 18.79 -16.78
CA GLY A 227 8.86 19.22 -17.09
C GLY A 227 9.85 18.96 -15.94
N LYS A 228 9.38 19.08 -14.69
CA LYS A 228 10.13 18.75 -13.48
C LYS A 228 10.42 17.25 -13.39
N ALA A 229 9.40 16.41 -13.59
CA ALA A 229 9.56 14.95 -13.63
C ALA A 229 10.52 14.53 -14.75
N GLU A 230 10.36 15.02 -15.97
CA GLU A 230 11.27 14.74 -17.08
C GLU A 230 12.72 15.16 -16.77
N ALA A 231 12.92 16.31 -16.13
CA ALA A 231 14.26 16.78 -15.75
C ALA A 231 14.93 15.87 -14.72
N VAL A 232 14.18 15.31 -13.78
CA VAL A 232 14.68 14.29 -12.85
C VAL A 232 15.01 13.00 -13.61
N LEU A 233 14.09 12.52 -14.44
CA LEU A 233 14.24 11.25 -15.17
C LEU A 233 15.42 11.28 -16.15
N ARG A 234 15.74 12.44 -16.76
CA ARG A 234 16.92 12.62 -17.63
C ARG A 234 18.26 12.46 -16.91
N GLN A 235 18.29 12.58 -15.58
CA GLN A 235 19.51 12.39 -14.78
C GLN A 235 19.77 10.91 -14.47
N MET A 236 18.78 10.05 -14.70
CA MET A 236 18.89 8.63 -14.42
C MET A 236 19.64 7.91 -15.55
N PRO A 237 20.43 6.86 -15.24
CA PRO A 237 21.06 6.06 -16.27
C PRO A 237 20.01 5.36 -17.16
N GLU A 238 20.07 5.63 -18.46
CA GLU A 238 19.21 4.95 -19.44
C GLU A 238 19.46 3.43 -19.41
N GLY A 239 18.40 2.65 -19.58
CA GLY A 239 18.52 1.19 -19.52
C GLY A 239 17.21 0.49 -19.20
N ARG A 240 17.32 -0.84 -19.07
CA ARG A 240 16.23 -1.74 -18.68
C ARG A 240 16.61 -2.44 -17.39
N TYR A 241 15.80 -2.30 -16.36
CA TYR A 241 16.07 -2.82 -15.02
C TYR A 241 14.90 -3.68 -14.57
N SER A 242 15.15 -4.99 -14.38
CA SER A 242 14.11 -5.96 -14.01
C SER A 242 14.24 -6.37 -12.56
N PHE A 243 13.11 -6.47 -11.87
CA PHE A 243 13.06 -6.94 -10.48
C PHE A 243 11.75 -7.69 -10.23
N SER A 244 11.80 -8.71 -9.35
CA SER A 244 10.59 -9.43 -8.95
C SER A 244 10.63 -9.84 -7.48
N ASP A 245 9.46 -9.83 -6.86
CA ASP A 245 9.26 -10.22 -5.47
C ASP A 245 7.92 -10.95 -5.31
N TYR A 246 7.64 -11.48 -4.13
CA TYR A 246 6.46 -12.32 -3.88
C TYR A 246 5.64 -11.81 -2.72
N LEU A 247 4.31 -11.81 -2.87
CA LEU A 247 3.44 -11.98 -1.70
C LEU A 247 3.66 -13.39 -1.13
N ASP A 248 3.64 -13.53 0.20
CA ASP A 248 3.95 -14.82 0.85
C ASP A 248 3.01 -15.94 0.36
N ASP A 249 1.74 -15.60 0.16
CA ASP A 249 0.71 -16.44 -0.43
C ASP A 249 -0.56 -15.63 -0.76
N ASP A 250 -1.51 -16.25 -1.45
CA ASP A 250 -2.83 -15.67 -1.75
C ASP A 250 -3.89 -15.89 -0.65
N ALA A 251 -3.51 -16.33 0.56
CA ALA A 251 -4.34 -16.78 1.69
C ALA A 251 -5.17 -18.06 1.48
N ALA A 252 -5.56 -18.40 0.25
CA ALA A 252 -6.41 -19.55 -0.05
C ALA A 252 -5.62 -20.82 -0.41
N SER A 253 -4.61 -20.70 -1.28
CA SER A 253 -3.77 -21.80 -1.75
C SER A 253 -2.47 -21.96 -0.96
N ARG A 254 -2.10 -20.96 -0.16
CA ARG A 254 -0.80 -20.89 0.55
C ARG A 254 0.42 -20.94 -0.40
N LEU A 255 0.22 -20.61 -1.68
CA LEU A 255 1.27 -20.55 -2.68
C LEU A 255 1.71 -19.08 -2.88
N PRO A 256 3.03 -18.78 -2.86
CA PRO A 256 3.56 -17.45 -3.15
C PRO A 256 3.01 -16.84 -4.43
N VAL A 257 2.74 -15.54 -4.46
CA VAL A 257 2.23 -14.84 -5.65
C VAL A 257 3.29 -13.88 -6.18
N ARG A 258 3.81 -14.12 -7.38
CA ARG A 258 4.89 -13.31 -7.95
C ARG A 258 4.37 -12.00 -8.52
N VAL A 259 5.10 -10.92 -8.22
CA VAL A 259 4.96 -9.60 -8.86
C VAL A 259 6.27 -9.25 -9.54
N SER A 260 6.23 -8.84 -10.80
CA SER A 260 7.41 -8.58 -11.62
C SER A 260 7.27 -7.25 -12.35
N VAL A 261 8.38 -6.54 -12.48
CA VAL A 261 8.45 -5.30 -13.26
C VAL A 261 9.78 -5.22 -14.01
N THR A 262 9.72 -4.73 -15.24
CA THR A 262 10.87 -4.19 -15.96
C THR A 262 10.66 -2.70 -16.15
N VAL A 263 11.60 -1.91 -15.65
CA VAL A 263 11.60 -0.45 -15.78
C VAL A 263 12.52 -0.07 -16.92
N GLU A 264 11.98 0.63 -17.92
CA GLU A 264 12.75 1.16 -19.04
C GLU A 264 12.85 2.67 -18.91
N ILE A 265 14.08 3.19 -18.91
CA ILE A 265 14.38 4.62 -18.78
C ILE A 265 15.05 5.07 -20.08
N ALA A 266 14.45 6.07 -20.74
CA ALA A 266 15.00 6.67 -21.95
C ALA A 266 14.44 8.08 -22.16
N ASP A 267 15.29 9.04 -22.54
CA ASP A 267 14.91 10.40 -22.94
C ASP A 267 13.95 11.10 -21.95
N GLY A 268 14.23 11.01 -20.65
CA GLY A 268 13.40 11.62 -19.61
C GLY A 268 12.02 10.99 -19.42
N LYS A 269 11.81 9.78 -19.94
CA LYS A 269 10.57 9.01 -19.83
C LYS A 269 10.82 7.67 -19.16
N VAL A 270 9.78 7.13 -18.56
CA VAL A 270 9.79 5.82 -17.91
C VAL A 270 8.65 4.95 -18.45
N HIS A 271 8.97 3.71 -18.82
CA HIS A 271 7.99 2.67 -19.08
C HIS A 271 8.05 1.60 -17.99
N LEU A 272 6.92 1.27 -17.39
CA LEU A 272 6.79 0.18 -16.40
C LEU A 272 6.10 -1.02 -17.05
N ASP A 273 6.86 -2.08 -17.35
CA ASP A 273 6.30 -3.32 -17.89
C ASP A 273 6.14 -4.38 -16.80
N PHE A 274 4.88 -4.71 -16.48
CA PHE A 274 4.51 -5.72 -15.48
C PHE A 274 4.37 -7.14 -16.04
N THR A 275 4.83 -7.38 -17.26
CA THR A 275 4.94 -8.73 -17.83
C THR A 275 5.77 -9.63 -16.90
N GLY A 276 5.31 -10.88 -16.72
CA GLY A 276 5.90 -11.83 -15.75
C GLY A 276 5.24 -11.81 -14.37
N THR A 277 4.33 -10.88 -14.09
CA THR A 277 3.46 -10.92 -12.89
C THR A 277 2.46 -12.08 -12.99
N ASP A 278 2.16 -12.71 -11.86
CA ASP A 278 1.22 -13.83 -11.79
C ASP A 278 -0.19 -13.45 -12.31
N PRO A 279 -0.95 -14.41 -12.86
CA PRO A 279 -2.36 -14.24 -13.18
C PRO A 279 -3.17 -13.74 -11.97
N GLN A 280 -4.29 -13.07 -12.23
CA GLN A 280 -5.22 -12.64 -11.17
C GLN A 280 -5.56 -13.80 -10.24
N VAL A 281 -5.50 -13.56 -8.93
CA VAL A 281 -5.71 -14.58 -7.90
C VAL A 281 -7.19 -14.67 -7.53
N ALA A 282 -7.62 -15.85 -7.07
CA ALA A 282 -8.98 -16.09 -6.61
C ALA A 282 -9.20 -15.61 -5.16
N THR A 283 -8.61 -14.46 -4.82
CA THR A 283 -8.65 -13.81 -3.51
C THR A 283 -8.61 -12.30 -3.67
N ALA A 284 -8.80 -11.55 -2.59
CA ALA A 284 -9.03 -10.10 -2.66
C ALA A 284 -7.77 -9.24 -2.90
N MET A 285 -6.66 -9.82 -3.37
CA MET A 285 -5.37 -9.13 -3.50
C MET A 285 -5.17 -8.43 -4.85
N ASN A 286 -6.15 -8.48 -5.76
CA ASN A 286 -5.98 -7.96 -7.13
C ASN A 286 -6.06 -6.42 -7.18
N ILE A 287 -5.18 -5.78 -7.96
CA ILE A 287 -5.14 -4.32 -8.16
C ILE A 287 -5.92 -3.97 -9.43
N PRO A 288 -7.09 -3.32 -9.35
CA PRO A 288 -7.91 -2.98 -10.51
C PRO A 288 -7.37 -1.76 -11.27
N SER A 289 -6.19 -1.87 -11.90
CA SER A 289 -5.58 -0.77 -12.67
C SER A 289 -6.31 -0.44 -13.98
N CYS A 290 -7.16 -1.34 -14.47
CA CYS A 290 -7.88 -1.23 -15.73
C CYS A 290 -6.99 -0.94 -16.94
N GLY A 291 -5.73 -1.41 -16.93
CA GLY A 291 -4.82 -1.25 -18.06
C GLY A 291 -4.19 0.13 -18.19
N ARG A 292 -4.28 0.98 -17.16
CA ARG A 292 -3.83 2.38 -17.19
C ARG A 292 -2.72 2.64 -16.17
N PRO A 293 -1.93 3.72 -16.35
CA PRO A 293 -1.18 4.28 -15.23
C PRO A 293 -2.12 4.49 -14.05
N HIS A 294 -1.79 3.87 -12.92
CA HIS A 294 -2.65 3.83 -11.75
C HIS A 294 -1.83 4.20 -10.52
N ALA A 295 -2.46 4.83 -9.52
CA ALA A 295 -1.81 5.25 -8.27
C ALA A 295 -0.96 4.13 -7.64
N TRP A 296 -1.54 2.94 -7.49
CA TRP A 296 -0.86 1.75 -6.96
C TRP A 296 0.33 1.22 -7.78
N LEU A 297 0.46 1.61 -9.04
CA LEU A 297 1.55 1.15 -9.92
C LEU A 297 2.66 2.20 -10.10
N THR A 298 2.44 3.43 -9.65
CA THR A 298 3.29 4.59 -9.99
C THR A 298 3.85 5.33 -8.78
N LEU A 299 3.39 4.99 -7.57
CA LEU A 299 3.73 5.70 -6.34
C LEU A 299 5.23 5.81 -6.08
N ARG A 300 6.00 4.75 -6.33
CA ARG A 300 7.46 4.78 -6.11
C ARG A 300 8.17 5.76 -7.04
N MET A 301 7.68 5.91 -8.28
CA MET A 301 8.23 6.90 -9.22
C MET A 301 7.93 8.33 -8.74
N LEU A 302 6.69 8.58 -8.29
CA LEU A 302 6.31 9.88 -7.72
C LEU A 302 7.21 10.24 -6.53
N ALA A 303 7.41 9.31 -5.60
CA ALA A 303 8.29 9.49 -4.45
C ALA A 303 9.74 9.77 -4.86
N LEU A 304 10.25 9.07 -5.88
CA LEU A 304 11.59 9.29 -6.42
C LEU A 304 11.74 10.71 -6.99
N VAL A 305 10.79 11.15 -7.83
CA VAL A 305 10.80 12.50 -8.42
C VAL A 305 10.78 13.56 -7.33
N GLN A 306 9.91 13.43 -6.33
CA GLN A 306 9.82 14.39 -5.22
C GLN A 306 11.04 14.36 -4.29
N THR A 307 11.74 13.23 -4.22
CA THR A 307 12.98 13.11 -3.44
C THR A 307 14.13 13.86 -4.13
N LEU A 308 14.24 13.72 -5.46
CA LEU A 308 15.30 14.33 -6.26
C LEU A 308 15.00 15.80 -6.62
N ASP A 309 13.73 16.19 -6.72
CA ASP A 309 13.29 17.58 -6.83
C ASP A 309 12.14 17.90 -5.86
N LYS A 310 12.50 18.39 -4.67
CA LYS A 310 11.54 18.79 -3.63
C LYS A 310 10.65 19.98 -4.01
N SER A 311 11.00 20.72 -5.07
CA SER A 311 10.20 21.84 -5.57
C SER A 311 9.10 21.39 -6.54
N ALA A 312 9.12 20.13 -6.98
CA ALA A 312 8.12 19.60 -7.89
C ALA A 312 6.70 19.67 -7.25
N PRO A 313 5.72 20.28 -7.94
CA PRO A 313 4.36 20.33 -7.42
C PRO A 313 3.69 18.96 -7.50
N LEU A 314 2.98 18.58 -6.43
CA LEU A 314 2.25 17.30 -6.37
C LEU A 314 0.95 17.41 -7.16
N ASN A 315 0.97 16.95 -8.41
CA ASN A 315 -0.22 16.82 -9.26
C ASN A 315 0.00 15.72 -10.32
N ALA A 316 -1.05 15.39 -11.07
CA ALA A 316 -1.04 14.33 -12.08
C ALA A 316 -0.04 14.59 -13.23
N GLY A 317 0.44 15.83 -13.39
CA GLY A 317 1.48 16.21 -14.34
C GLY A 317 2.79 15.44 -14.13
N LEU A 318 3.13 15.07 -12.88
CA LEU A 318 4.31 14.26 -12.57
C LEU A 318 4.30 12.89 -13.25
N LEU A 319 3.13 12.38 -13.64
CA LEU A 319 2.96 11.09 -14.30
C LEU A 319 2.91 11.18 -15.84
N ARG A 320 2.93 12.39 -16.43
CA ARG A 320 2.94 12.54 -17.90
C ARG A 320 4.12 11.84 -18.62
N PRO A 321 5.35 11.78 -18.07
CA PRO A 321 6.45 11.06 -18.70
C PRO A 321 6.41 9.53 -18.46
N LEU A 322 5.34 9.01 -17.84
CA LEU A 322 5.20 7.60 -17.49
C LEU A 322 4.20 6.88 -18.39
N SER A 323 4.54 5.66 -18.76
CA SER A 323 3.63 4.70 -19.40
C SER A 323 3.73 3.34 -18.72
N VAL A 324 2.71 2.50 -18.88
CA VAL A 324 2.67 1.16 -18.27
C VAL A 324 2.23 0.09 -19.27
N THR A 325 2.77 -1.11 -19.12
CA THR A 325 2.24 -2.34 -19.70
C THR A 325 1.76 -3.24 -18.57
N THR A 326 0.45 -3.50 -18.51
CA THR A 326 -0.17 -4.36 -17.49
C THR A 326 -1.06 -5.39 -18.18
N PRO A 327 -0.57 -6.62 -18.44
CA PRO A 327 -1.33 -7.61 -19.19
C PRO A 327 -2.69 -7.93 -18.55
N LEU A 328 -3.75 -8.03 -19.34
CA LEU A 328 -5.12 -8.26 -18.84
C LEU A 328 -5.28 -9.64 -18.18
N GLY A 329 -5.95 -9.67 -17.03
CA GLY A 329 -6.15 -10.86 -16.21
C GLY A 329 -4.92 -11.27 -15.39
N THR A 330 -4.01 -10.33 -15.13
CA THR A 330 -2.93 -10.45 -14.14
C THR A 330 -3.36 -9.89 -12.78
N LEU A 331 -2.57 -10.14 -11.73
CA LEU A 331 -2.77 -9.56 -10.40
C LEU A 331 -2.90 -8.03 -10.44
N VAL A 332 -2.14 -7.36 -11.32
CA VAL A 332 -2.09 -5.90 -11.44
C VAL A 332 -3.09 -5.31 -12.44
N ASN A 333 -3.79 -6.15 -13.21
CA ASN A 333 -4.84 -5.74 -14.15
C ASN A 333 -5.90 -6.87 -14.28
N PRO A 334 -6.69 -7.13 -13.22
CA PRO A 334 -7.65 -8.21 -13.18
C PRO A 334 -8.88 -7.92 -14.06
N GLN A 335 -9.57 -8.98 -14.47
CA GLN A 335 -10.90 -8.91 -15.07
C GLN A 335 -11.98 -9.04 -14.00
N GLU A 336 -13.08 -8.31 -14.18
CA GLU A 336 -14.30 -8.49 -13.38
C GLU A 336 -14.76 -9.97 -13.47
N PRO A 337 -15.17 -10.62 -12.36
CA PRO A 337 -15.53 -10.05 -11.05
C PRO A 337 -14.49 -10.19 -9.94
N ALA A 338 -13.18 -10.17 -10.22
CA ALA A 338 -12.17 -10.38 -9.19
C ALA A 338 -12.34 -9.48 -7.94
N ALA A 339 -12.06 -10.03 -6.77
CA ALA A 339 -12.05 -9.30 -5.51
C ALA A 339 -10.81 -8.39 -5.37
N THR A 340 -10.95 -7.28 -4.63
CA THR A 340 -9.99 -6.17 -4.56
C THR A 340 -9.74 -5.63 -3.14
N GLY A 341 -10.46 -6.09 -2.12
CA GLY A 341 -10.44 -5.52 -0.77
C GLY A 341 -9.05 -5.49 -0.09
N VAL A 342 -8.16 -6.42 -0.43
CA VAL A 342 -6.80 -6.54 0.12
C VAL A 342 -5.72 -6.19 -0.94
N ARG A 343 -6.09 -5.50 -2.02
CA ARG A 343 -5.16 -5.04 -3.07
C ARG A 343 -3.94 -4.27 -2.55
N HIS A 344 -4.06 -3.61 -1.39
CA HIS A 344 -2.97 -2.84 -0.80
C HIS A 344 -1.76 -3.74 -0.49
N ALA A 345 -1.97 -5.02 -0.14
CA ALA A 345 -0.88 -5.98 0.04
C ALA A 345 -0.06 -6.15 -1.24
N ALA A 346 -0.75 -6.34 -2.38
CA ALA A 346 -0.11 -6.40 -3.69
C ALA A 346 0.54 -5.06 -4.08
N ALA A 347 -0.09 -3.93 -3.74
CA ALA A 347 0.44 -2.61 -4.04
C ALA A 347 1.73 -2.29 -3.28
N ILE A 348 1.85 -2.70 -2.01
CA ILE A 348 3.12 -2.63 -1.26
C ILE A 348 4.19 -3.42 -1.98
N ARG A 349 3.85 -4.62 -2.47
CA ARG A 349 4.81 -5.45 -3.19
C ARG A 349 5.21 -4.85 -4.53
N VAL A 350 4.28 -4.20 -5.24
CA VAL A 350 4.59 -3.38 -6.43
C VAL A 350 5.58 -2.25 -6.08
N ASN A 351 5.38 -1.59 -4.93
CA ASN A 351 6.26 -0.55 -4.45
C ASN A 351 7.68 -1.08 -4.17
N ASP A 352 7.79 -2.27 -3.57
CA ASP A 352 9.06 -2.95 -3.31
C ASP A 352 9.80 -3.33 -4.60
N ILE A 353 9.13 -3.89 -5.61
CA ILE A 353 9.81 -4.25 -6.87
C ILE A 353 10.20 -3.04 -7.69
N LEU A 354 9.42 -1.94 -7.64
CA LEU A 354 9.82 -0.68 -8.25
C LEU A 354 11.03 -0.10 -7.54
N ASN A 355 11.07 -0.19 -6.21
CA ASN A 355 12.22 0.22 -5.41
C ASN A 355 13.47 -0.59 -5.78
N GLY A 356 13.34 -1.91 -5.91
CA GLY A 356 14.44 -2.78 -6.37
C GLY A 356 14.91 -2.45 -7.79
N ALA A 357 13.98 -2.29 -8.75
CA ALA A 357 14.31 -1.98 -10.14
C ALA A 357 14.97 -0.59 -10.28
N PHE A 358 14.43 0.45 -9.66
CA PHE A 358 15.07 1.77 -9.64
C PHE A 358 16.40 1.75 -8.87
N GLY A 359 16.52 0.92 -7.84
CA GLY A 359 17.76 0.74 -7.07
C GLY A 359 18.90 0.12 -7.88
N LEU A 360 18.59 -0.66 -8.92
CA LEU A 360 19.61 -1.12 -9.88
C LEU A 360 20.19 0.04 -10.72
N ALA A 361 19.40 1.09 -10.97
CA ALA A 361 19.83 2.28 -11.70
C ALA A 361 20.47 3.34 -10.78
N LEU A 362 19.98 3.45 -9.54
CA LEU A 362 20.35 4.48 -8.56
C LEU A 362 20.62 3.87 -7.17
N PRO A 363 21.69 3.06 -7.01
CA PRO A 363 21.92 2.26 -5.80
C PRO A 363 22.13 3.09 -4.53
N ASP A 364 22.61 4.33 -4.65
CA ASP A 364 22.87 5.23 -3.52
C ASP A 364 21.66 6.11 -3.17
N VAL A 365 20.61 6.12 -3.99
CA VAL A 365 19.40 6.92 -3.77
C VAL A 365 18.29 6.07 -3.17
N LEU A 366 18.07 4.86 -3.72
CA LEU A 366 16.96 4.02 -3.31
C LEU A 366 17.31 3.23 -2.04
N PRO A 367 16.37 3.13 -1.08
CA PRO A 367 16.56 2.31 0.11
C PRO A 367 16.49 0.81 -0.21
N ALA A 368 16.91 -0.01 0.75
CA ALA A 368 16.54 -1.43 0.84
C ALA A 368 15.00 -1.60 1.02
N ALA A 369 14.50 -2.84 1.09
CA ALA A 369 13.08 -3.08 1.32
C ALA A 369 12.61 -2.47 2.64
N ALA A 370 11.45 -1.82 2.64
CA ALA A 370 10.73 -1.50 3.87
C ALA A 370 10.15 -2.77 4.51
N SER A 371 9.53 -2.66 5.68
CA SER A 371 8.85 -3.78 6.35
C SER A 371 7.87 -4.53 5.44
N GLY A 372 7.34 -3.88 4.39
CA GLY A 372 6.58 -4.51 3.32
C GLY A 372 5.16 -4.93 3.75
N THR A 373 4.61 -4.30 4.79
CA THR A 373 3.24 -4.57 5.25
C THR A 373 2.62 -3.32 5.88
N VAL A 374 1.31 -3.22 5.72
CA VAL A 374 0.41 -2.37 6.52
C VAL A 374 -0.72 -3.29 6.94
N ILE A 375 -0.93 -3.43 8.25
CA ILE A 375 -1.90 -4.36 8.82
C ILE A 375 -3.01 -3.56 9.51
N PRO A 376 -4.12 -3.24 8.81
CA PRO A 376 -5.34 -2.82 9.47
C PRO A 376 -5.84 -3.96 10.37
N ILE A 377 -5.65 -3.78 11.68
CA ILE A 377 -6.16 -4.68 12.71
C ILE A 377 -7.56 -4.19 13.07
N VAL A 378 -8.56 -4.96 12.69
CA VAL A 378 -9.97 -4.65 12.96
C VAL A 378 -10.46 -5.51 14.09
N MET A 379 -11.18 -4.90 15.02
CA MET A 379 -12.01 -5.59 15.99
C MET A 379 -13.47 -5.48 15.59
N SER A 380 -14.17 -6.60 15.65
CA SER A 380 -15.62 -6.60 15.68
C SER A 380 -16.13 -7.34 16.90
N GLU A 381 -16.91 -6.66 17.74
CA GLU A 381 -17.43 -7.23 18.98
C GLU A 381 -18.97 -7.12 19.06
N PRO A 382 -19.64 -8.05 19.76
CA PRO A 382 -21.07 -7.95 20.02
C PRO A 382 -21.44 -6.69 20.80
N THR A 383 -22.60 -6.11 20.51
CA THR A 383 -23.16 -4.96 21.24
C THR A 383 -24.35 -5.39 22.08
N ALA A 384 -24.63 -4.65 23.17
CA ALA A 384 -25.82 -4.87 24.00
C ALA A 384 -27.16 -4.74 23.24
N ARG A 385 -27.15 -4.11 22.05
CA ARG A 385 -28.33 -3.96 21.18
C ARG A 385 -28.52 -5.13 20.20
N GLY A 386 -27.68 -6.17 20.27
CA GLY A 386 -27.75 -7.36 19.41
C GLY A 386 -27.05 -7.23 18.05
N GLY A 387 -26.48 -6.07 17.74
CA GLY A 387 -25.62 -5.86 16.56
C GLY A 387 -24.14 -6.07 16.87
N ARG A 388 -23.26 -5.70 15.94
CA ARG A 388 -21.80 -5.69 16.14
C ARG A 388 -21.23 -4.29 15.96
N MET A 389 -20.27 -3.93 16.80
CA MET A 389 -19.39 -2.79 16.55
C MET A 389 -18.25 -3.26 15.63
N VAL A 390 -17.72 -2.35 14.81
CA VAL A 390 -16.59 -2.61 13.91
C VAL A 390 -15.70 -1.39 13.95
N GLN A 391 -14.47 -1.53 14.42
CA GLN A 391 -13.47 -0.45 14.45
C GLN A 391 -12.07 -0.98 14.16
N VAL A 392 -11.23 -0.10 13.64
CA VAL A 392 -9.79 -0.36 13.48
C VAL A 392 -9.11 -0.09 14.81
N ILE A 393 -8.43 -1.10 15.37
CA ILE A 393 -7.53 -0.94 16.53
C ILE A 393 -6.33 -0.11 16.09
N GLU A 394 -5.57 -0.59 15.11
CA GLU A 394 -4.38 0.07 14.57
C GLU A 394 -4.19 -0.28 13.09
N PRO A 395 -3.77 0.67 12.24
CA PRO A 395 -3.11 0.37 10.97
C PRO A 395 -1.63 0.05 11.23
N LEU A 396 -1.36 -1.13 11.78
CA LEU A 396 -0.03 -1.48 12.28
C LEU A 396 0.97 -1.57 11.12
N ILE A 397 2.09 -0.87 11.25
CA ILE A 397 3.14 -0.74 10.24
C ILE A 397 4.49 -1.22 10.78
N GLY A 398 5.53 -1.18 9.95
CA GLY A 398 6.92 -1.43 10.39
C GLY A 398 7.85 -0.31 9.93
N GLY A 399 9.16 -0.51 10.04
CA GLY A 399 10.15 0.50 9.64
C GLY A 399 10.40 0.59 8.14
N THR A 400 11.13 1.63 7.73
CA THR A 400 11.59 1.82 6.35
C THR A 400 12.95 1.16 6.10
N GLY A 401 13.27 0.85 4.85
CA GLY A 401 14.57 0.31 4.47
C GLY A 401 15.70 1.32 4.69
N ALA A 402 16.87 0.81 5.08
CA ALA A 402 18.09 1.63 5.15
C ALA A 402 18.55 2.06 3.75
N ARG A 403 19.34 3.14 3.68
CA ARG A 403 19.90 3.64 2.42
C ARG A 403 21.33 4.11 2.62
N HIS A 404 22.03 4.39 1.53
CA HIS A 404 23.35 4.98 1.60
C HIS A 404 23.33 6.27 2.45
N GLY A 405 24.14 6.29 3.51
CA GLY A 405 24.29 7.41 4.44
C GLY A 405 23.32 7.44 5.62
N HIS A 406 22.27 6.61 5.67
CA HIS A 406 21.25 6.70 6.71
C HIS A 406 20.56 5.38 7.05
N ASP A 407 20.34 5.15 8.34
CA ASP A 407 19.45 4.12 8.84
C ASP A 407 18.01 4.31 8.32
N GLY A 408 17.28 3.21 8.30
CA GLY A 408 15.84 3.21 8.10
C GLY A 408 15.12 3.85 9.30
N VAL A 409 13.97 4.45 9.04
CA VAL A 409 13.13 5.04 10.09
C VAL A 409 12.36 3.92 10.79
N ASP A 410 12.47 3.84 12.11
CA ASP A 410 11.79 2.83 12.91
C ASP A 410 10.28 3.09 13.02
N GLY A 411 9.45 2.03 12.94
CA GLY A 411 8.01 2.11 13.20
C GLY A 411 7.24 3.10 12.32
N ARG A 412 7.71 3.36 11.09
CA ARG A 412 7.10 4.29 10.14
C ARG A 412 7.03 3.69 8.73
N ASP A 413 5.85 3.76 8.09
CA ASP A 413 5.74 3.50 6.65
C ASP A 413 6.10 4.76 5.85
N SER A 414 6.77 4.55 4.73
CA SER A 414 7.00 5.57 3.70
C SER A 414 6.70 5.05 2.30
N GLY A 415 6.12 3.84 2.20
CA GLY A 415 5.84 3.17 0.94
C GLY A 415 4.51 3.59 0.35
N ILE A 416 3.41 3.43 1.10
CA ILE A 416 2.04 3.63 0.61
C ILE A 416 1.15 4.48 1.51
N SER A 417 1.50 4.61 2.79
CA SER A 417 0.64 5.15 3.85
C SER A 417 1.36 6.26 4.60
N ASN A 418 0.70 7.41 4.77
CA ASN A 418 1.13 8.49 5.66
C ASN A 418 0.08 8.69 6.75
N LEU A 419 -0.19 7.61 7.47
CA LEU A 419 -1.22 7.54 8.50
C LEU A 419 -0.62 7.71 9.90
N ALA A 420 -1.37 8.33 10.81
CA ALA A 420 -1.04 8.36 12.22
C ALA A 420 -1.48 7.06 12.91
N ASN A 421 -0.75 6.60 13.93
CA ASN A 421 -1.24 5.53 14.80
C ASN A 421 -2.43 6.03 15.64
N ASN A 422 -3.25 5.11 16.14
CA ASN A 422 -4.30 5.49 17.06
C ASN A 422 -3.72 5.67 18.48
N PRO A 423 -4.24 6.62 19.28
CA PRO A 423 -3.90 6.67 20.70
C PRO A 423 -4.50 5.47 21.44
N ALA A 424 -3.69 4.77 22.24
CA ALA A 424 -4.14 3.60 22.99
C ALA A 424 -5.37 3.89 23.86
N GLU A 425 -5.40 5.04 24.55
CA GLU A 425 -6.54 5.46 25.38
C GLU A 425 -7.83 5.61 24.57
N THR A 426 -7.74 6.09 23.33
CA THR A 426 -8.91 6.22 22.45
C THR A 426 -9.38 4.85 21.97
N VAL A 427 -8.46 3.94 21.65
CA VAL A 427 -8.78 2.56 21.31
C VAL A 427 -9.50 1.87 22.47
N GLU A 428 -8.98 1.95 23.69
CA GLU A 428 -9.58 1.34 24.88
C GLU A 428 -10.91 1.97 25.29
N ALA A 429 -11.12 3.25 24.98
CA ALA A 429 -12.39 3.94 25.24
C ALA A 429 -13.50 3.54 24.26
N GLU A 430 -13.14 3.15 23.03
CA GLU A 430 -14.11 2.83 21.97
C GLU A 430 -14.28 1.32 21.71
N LEU A 431 -13.37 0.47 22.17
CA LEU A 431 -13.38 -0.98 21.96
C LEU A 431 -13.17 -1.75 23.27
N GLY A 432 -13.75 -2.94 23.37
CA GLY A 432 -13.48 -3.91 24.44
C GLY A 432 -12.10 -4.56 24.35
N VAL A 433 -11.04 -3.75 24.37
CA VAL A 433 -9.63 -4.19 24.41
C VAL A 433 -8.84 -3.43 25.47
N GLU A 434 -7.77 -4.06 25.96
CA GLU A 434 -6.78 -3.44 26.85
C GLU A 434 -5.40 -3.63 26.22
N VAL A 435 -4.72 -2.53 25.89
CA VAL A 435 -3.40 -2.52 25.26
C VAL A 435 -2.34 -2.84 26.31
N LEU A 436 -1.69 -3.99 26.18
CA LEU A 436 -0.69 -4.47 27.13
C LEU A 436 0.73 -4.09 26.74
N HIS A 437 0.98 -4.02 25.43
CA HIS A 437 2.28 -3.69 24.87
C HIS A 437 2.09 -3.05 23.51
N TYR A 438 2.74 -1.90 23.29
CA TYR A 438 2.84 -1.28 21.98
C TYR A 438 4.22 -0.61 21.86
N ALA A 439 5.15 -1.25 21.17
CA ALA A 439 6.54 -0.79 21.11
C ALA A 439 7.24 -1.17 19.80
N LEU A 440 8.42 -0.58 19.59
CA LEU A 440 9.36 -1.03 18.58
C LEU A 440 9.89 -2.42 18.94
N ARG A 441 10.05 -3.27 17.93
CA ARG A 441 10.54 -4.62 18.07
C ARG A 441 12.05 -4.65 17.92
N ALA A 442 12.78 -4.79 19.02
CA ALA A 442 14.23 -4.94 19.02
C ALA A 442 14.70 -6.07 18.08
N ASP A 443 15.88 -5.92 17.49
CA ASP A 443 16.54 -6.86 16.57
C ASP A 443 15.76 -7.19 15.28
N SER A 444 14.65 -6.49 15.01
CA SER A 444 13.83 -6.78 13.84
C SER A 444 14.38 -6.15 12.56
N GLY A 445 15.03 -4.99 12.66
CA GLY A 445 15.68 -4.32 11.54
C GLY A 445 16.86 -5.11 11.00
N GLY A 446 16.98 -5.21 9.69
CA GLY A 446 18.08 -5.86 8.99
C GLY A 446 19.40 -5.15 9.30
N ALA A 447 20.41 -5.92 9.66
CA ALA A 447 21.73 -5.39 9.95
C ALA A 447 22.41 -4.87 8.69
N GLY A 448 23.13 -3.77 8.79
CA GLY A 448 23.94 -3.24 7.70
C GLY A 448 24.88 -2.16 8.21
N GLN A 449 25.71 -1.60 7.33
CA GLN A 449 26.42 -0.36 7.65
C GLN A 449 25.41 0.68 8.15
N TRP A 450 24.27 0.75 7.46
CA TRP A 450 23.05 1.39 7.90
C TRP A 450 21.97 0.34 8.20
N ARG A 451 21.36 0.45 9.38
CA ARG A 451 20.39 -0.50 9.93
C ARG A 451 19.01 -0.26 9.33
N GLY A 452 18.29 -1.31 8.94
CA GLY A 452 16.88 -1.22 8.57
C GLY A 452 16.01 -0.81 9.75
N GLY A 453 14.93 -0.04 9.50
CA GLY A 453 14.02 0.36 10.56
C GLY A 453 13.37 -0.85 11.26
N CYS A 454 13.22 -0.78 12.58
CA CYS A 454 12.56 -1.79 13.37
C CYS A 454 11.07 -1.88 13.04
N GLY A 455 10.55 -3.10 13.07
CA GLY A 455 9.13 -3.38 13.13
C GLY A 455 8.54 -3.00 14.48
N MET A 456 7.25 -3.30 14.65
CA MET A 456 6.46 -2.98 15.82
C MET A 456 5.85 -4.25 16.42
N GLU A 457 5.56 -4.20 17.71
CA GLU A 457 4.82 -5.22 18.44
C GLU A 457 3.62 -4.59 19.13
N LEU A 458 2.44 -5.13 18.87
CA LEU A 458 1.18 -4.75 19.53
C LEU A 458 0.56 -6.00 20.16
N SER A 459 0.43 -5.98 21.49
CA SER A 459 -0.30 -6.98 22.26
C SER A 459 -1.48 -6.34 22.97
N PHE A 460 -2.66 -6.91 22.80
CA PHE A 460 -3.87 -6.47 23.50
C PHE A 460 -4.66 -7.65 24.05
N ARG A 461 -5.31 -7.43 25.20
CA ARG A 461 -6.26 -8.36 25.82
C ARG A 461 -7.66 -8.05 25.31
N VAL A 462 -8.39 -9.09 24.94
CA VAL A 462 -9.81 -8.98 24.57
C VAL A 462 -10.66 -8.96 25.84
N LEU A 463 -11.65 -8.07 25.91
CA LEU A 463 -12.52 -7.89 27.07
C LEU A 463 -13.96 -8.40 26.84
N THR A 464 -14.34 -8.65 25.58
CA THR A 464 -15.69 -9.07 25.19
C THR A 464 -15.67 -10.45 24.55
N ASP A 465 -16.49 -11.38 25.04
CA ASP A 465 -16.68 -12.71 24.44
C ASP A 465 -17.31 -12.66 23.05
N GLY A 466 -17.03 -13.66 22.20
CA GLY A 466 -17.58 -13.71 20.83
C GLY A 466 -17.08 -12.60 19.90
N SER A 467 -15.89 -12.07 20.20
CA SER A 467 -15.23 -11.03 19.43
C SER A 467 -14.46 -11.63 18.26
N HIS A 468 -14.28 -10.83 17.21
CA HIS A 468 -13.55 -11.21 16.00
C HIS A 468 -12.41 -10.23 15.77
N VAL A 469 -11.19 -10.75 15.67
CA VAL A 469 -10.03 -10.01 15.22
C VAL A 469 -9.78 -10.31 13.74
N LEU A 470 -9.57 -9.27 12.96
CA LEU A 470 -9.28 -9.38 11.54
C LEU A 470 -7.96 -8.63 11.28
N GLY A 471 -6.99 -9.29 10.66
CA GLY A 471 -5.77 -8.65 10.15
C GLY A 471 -5.78 -8.66 8.63
N ARG A 472 -5.56 -7.51 7.99
CA ARG A 472 -5.53 -7.37 6.52
C ARG A 472 -4.13 -7.06 6.05
N GLY A 473 -3.75 -7.54 4.87
CA GLY A 473 -2.42 -7.27 4.31
C GLY A 473 -1.23 -7.84 5.10
N MET A 474 -1.46 -8.89 5.90
CA MET A 474 -0.40 -9.61 6.62
C MET A 474 0.57 -10.25 5.62
N GLU A 475 1.74 -9.66 5.46
CA GLU A 475 2.79 -10.06 4.51
C GLU A 475 4.14 -10.12 5.23
N ARG A 476 5.15 -10.66 4.53
CA ARG A 476 6.54 -10.77 5.02
C ARG A 476 6.64 -11.59 6.31
N MET A 477 5.76 -12.56 6.46
CA MET A 477 5.81 -13.64 7.45
C MET A 477 6.68 -14.81 6.96
N LEU A 478 6.79 -14.99 5.64
CA LEU A 478 7.63 -16.01 4.98
C LEU A 478 8.86 -15.38 4.30
N PHE A 479 8.66 -14.56 3.25
CA PHE A 479 9.76 -13.92 2.56
C PHE A 479 10.11 -12.60 3.23
N ARG A 480 11.35 -12.48 3.71
CA ARG A 480 11.80 -11.35 4.50
C ARG A 480 11.96 -10.09 3.65
N PRO A 481 11.86 -8.89 4.24
CA PRO A 481 12.31 -7.66 3.59
C PRO A 481 13.80 -7.76 3.26
N TRP A 482 14.13 -7.66 1.99
CA TRP A 482 15.49 -7.83 1.48
C TRP A 482 16.40 -6.64 1.82
N GLY A 483 17.66 -6.90 2.09
CA GLY A 483 18.69 -5.89 2.27
C GLY A 483 19.42 -5.54 0.96
N GLN A 484 20.18 -4.45 0.96
CA GLN A 484 20.85 -3.92 -0.22
C GLN A 484 22.35 -3.70 0.02
N ALA A 485 23.18 -3.86 -1.00
CA ALA A 485 24.63 -3.67 -0.94
C ALA A 485 25.32 -4.45 0.20
N GLY A 486 24.91 -5.71 0.43
CA GLY A 486 25.42 -6.54 1.54
C GLY A 486 24.67 -6.40 2.86
N GLY A 487 23.76 -5.43 2.95
CA GLY A 487 22.82 -5.30 4.06
C GLY A 487 21.95 -6.54 4.18
N GLN A 488 21.67 -6.95 5.41
CA GLN A 488 20.96 -8.16 5.74
C GLN A 488 19.44 -7.94 5.74
N PRO A 489 18.66 -9.00 5.47
CA PRO A 489 17.20 -8.91 5.49
C PRO A 489 16.66 -8.69 6.91
N GLY A 490 15.49 -8.04 6.99
CA GLY A 490 14.77 -7.85 8.26
C GLY A 490 14.16 -9.15 8.80
N GLN A 491 13.77 -9.14 10.07
CA GLN A 491 13.03 -10.27 10.67
C GLN A 491 11.60 -10.36 10.10
N PRO A 492 11.06 -11.57 9.92
CA PRO A 492 9.68 -11.73 9.48
C PRO A 492 8.67 -11.27 10.54
N GLY A 493 7.45 -10.99 10.08
CA GLY A 493 6.29 -10.75 10.94
C GLY A 493 5.69 -12.03 11.52
N SER A 494 4.87 -11.91 12.55
CA SER A 494 4.18 -13.05 13.19
C SER A 494 2.87 -12.64 13.88
N LEU A 495 1.92 -13.56 13.96
CA LEU A 495 0.70 -13.44 14.76
C LEU A 495 0.62 -14.58 15.76
N ILE A 496 0.40 -14.25 17.04
CA ILE A 496 0.36 -15.22 18.13
C ILE A 496 -0.81 -14.89 19.06
N VAL A 497 -1.56 -15.91 19.45
CA VAL A 497 -2.59 -15.82 20.49
C VAL A 497 -2.05 -16.48 21.75
N ASN A 498 -2.21 -15.84 22.90
CA ASN A 498 -1.85 -16.36 24.23
C ASN A 498 -0.37 -16.79 24.34
N GLU A 499 0.56 -16.00 23.79
CA GLU A 499 1.99 -16.29 23.85
C GLU A 499 2.47 -16.48 25.30
N GLY A 500 3.18 -17.58 25.55
CA GLY A 500 3.67 -17.98 26.88
C GLY A 500 2.58 -18.40 27.86
N ARG A 501 1.35 -18.64 27.40
CA ARG A 501 0.18 -18.97 28.23
C ARG A 501 -0.51 -20.27 27.75
N PRO A 502 -1.43 -20.84 28.55
CA PRO A 502 -2.27 -21.94 28.07
C PRO A 502 -3.02 -21.56 26.79
N ARG A 503 -3.10 -22.51 25.85
CA ARG A 503 -3.69 -22.31 24.51
C ARG A 503 -2.91 -21.32 23.62
N GLU A 504 -1.58 -21.28 23.72
CA GLU A 504 -0.76 -20.57 22.74
C GLU A 504 -1.00 -21.13 21.33
N ILE A 505 -1.28 -20.25 20.36
CA ILE A 505 -1.44 -20.62 18.96
C ILE A 505 -0.66 -19.62 18.10
N ARG A 506 0.18 -20.13 17.19
CA ARG A 506 0.89 -19.34 16.17
C ARG A 506 0.15 -19.44 14.86
N LEU A 507 -0.16 -18.29 14.26
CA LEU A 507 -1.00 -18.17 13.08
C LEU A 507 -0.23 -17.53 11.93
N GLY A 508 -0.60 -17.92 10.70
CA GLY A 508 -0.24 -17.19 9.49
C GLY A 508 -1.24 -16.08 9.20
N LYS A 509 -1.51 -15.81 7.92
CA LYS A 509 -2.60 -14.92 7.51
C LYS A 509 -3.94 -15.45 8.00
N ILE A 510 -4.77 -14.56 8.54
CA ILE A 510 -6.10 -14.90 9.06
C ILE A 510 -7.20 -14.25 8.21
N ASP A 511 -8.35 -14.94 8.09
CA ASP A 511 -9.57 -14.34 7.55
C ASP A 511 -10.38 -13.66 8.67
N VAL A 512 -10.85 -14.45 9.63
CA VAL A 512 -11.51 -14.00 10.85
C VAL A 512 -10.98 -14.86 11.99
N LEU A 513 -10.43 -14.22 13.02
CA LEU A 513 -9.96 -14.90 14.23
C LEU A 513 -10.99 -14.69 15.34
N GLU A 514 -11.68 -15.77 15.72
CA GLU A 514 -12.59 -15.75 16.87
C GLU A 514 -11.79 -15.75 18.17
N VAL A 515 -12.13 -14.83 19.07
CA VAL A 515 -11.45 -14.61 20.36
C VAL A 515 -12.48 -14.33 21.45
N ASN A 516 -12.11 -14.65 22.69
CA ASN A 516 -12.98 -14.44 23.86
C ASN A 516 -12.29 -13.58 24.91
N ALA A 517 -13.06 -13.14 25.91
CA ALA A 517 -12.54 -12.34 27.00
C ALA A 517 -11.37 -13.06 27.68
N GLY A 518 -10.28 -12.34 27.90
CA GLY A 518 -9.04 -12.84 28.50
C GLY A 518 -8.00 -13.37 27.50
N ASP A 519 -8.37 -13.66 26.24
CA ASP A 519 -7.39 -13.98 25.21
C ASP A 519 -6.51 -12.76 24.92
N ILE A 520 -5.21 -13.01 24.66
CA ILE A 520 -4.25 -11.98 24.24
C ILE A 520 -3.83 -12.24 22.81
N VAL A 521 -3.94 -11.23 21.97
CA VAL A 521 -3.49 -11.29 20.58
C VAL A 521 -2.28 -10.39 20.42
N THR A 522 -1.21 -10.95 19.87
CA THR A 522 0.07 -10.26 19.62
C THR A 522 0.36 -10.24 18.12
N PHE A 523 0.39 -9.05 17.54
CA PHE A 523 0.87 -8.80 16.19
C PHE A 523 2.30 -8.28 16.25
N ARG A 524 3.20 -8.89 15.47
CA ARG A 524 4.56 -8.38 15.22
C ARG A 524 4.71 -8.09 13.75
N THR A 525 5.01 -6.84 13.40
CA THR A 525 5.35 -6.50 12.03
C THR A 525 6.80 -6.90 11.71
N PRO A 526 7.11 -7.12 10.44
CA PRO A 526 8.48 -7.32 9.98
C PRO A 526 9.33 -6.06 10.24
N GLY A 527 10.64 -6.26 10.44
CA GLY A 527 11.58 -5.15 10.31
C GLY A 527 12.04 -4.98 8.86
N ALA A 528 12.62 -3.84 8.52
CA ALA A 528 13.06 -3.52 7.18
C ALA A 528 14.46 -4.07 6.85
N GLY A 529 14.86 -4.05 5.57
CA GLY A 529 16.20 -4.45 5.15
C GLY A 529 17.29 -3.42 5.51
N GLY A 530 18.49 -3.92 5.81
CA GLY A 530 19.69 -3.10 6.01
C GLY A 530 20.36 -2.68 4.69
N TRP A 531 21.31 -1.76 4.77
CA TRP A 531 22.13 -1.31 3.65
C TRP A 531 23.61 -1.41 4.02
N GLY A 532 24.45 -1.98 3.14
CA GLY A 532 25.89 -2.07 3.37
C GLY A 532 26.27 -3.23 4.28
N ASN A 533 27.54 -3.64 4.27
CA ASN A 533 28.01 -4.72 5.14
C ASN A 533 27.88 -4.33 6.63
N PRO A 534 27.29 -5.18 7.50
CA PRO A 534 27.17 -4.88 8.93
C PRO A 534 28.48 -4.60 9.65
N THR A 535 29.58 -5.20 9.18
CA THR A 535 30.93 -5.00 9.74
C THR A 535 31.50 -3.61 9.46
N ASP A 536 30.92 -2.86 8.52
CA ASP A 536 31.30 -1.49 8.18
C ASP A 536 30.59 -0.44 9.05
N ARG A 537 29.59 -0.85 9.83
CA ARG A 537 28.92 0.05 10.78
C ARG A 537 29.91 0.49 11.85
N ASP A 538 29.88 1.76 12.22
CA ASP A 538 30.64 2.28 13.36
C ASP A 538 30.25 1.51 14.64
N PRO A 539 31.20 0.85 15.34
CA PRO A 539 30.91 0.18 16.61
C PRO A 539 30.24 1.07 17.66
N MET A 540 30.54 2.38 17.66
CA MET A 540 29.90 3.32 18.56
C MET A 540 28.43 3.57 18.21
N ALA A 541 28.08 3.54 16.92
CA ALA A 541 26.68 3.58 16.49
C ALA A 541 25.93 2.31 16.93
N VAL A 542 26.56 1.14 16.87
CA VAL A 542 25.97 -0.11 17.40
C VAL A 542 25.78 -0.04 18.91
N LEU A 543 26.74 0.50 19.66
CA LEU A 543 26.58 0.72 21.10
C LEU A 543 25.40 1.68 21.40
N ALA A 544 25.23 2.73 20.59
CA ALA A 544 24.08 3.63 20.71
C ALA A 544 22.76 2.93 20.38
N ASP A 545 22.72 2.07 19.36
CA ASP A 545 21.54 1.24 19.05
C ASP A 545 21.18 0.31 20.22
N VAL A 546 22.19 -0.24 20.91
CA VAL A 546 22.00 -1.07 22.11
C VAL A 546 21.45 -0.27 23.28
N ALA A 547 22.01 0.91 23.53
CA ALA A 547 21.54 1.81 24.57
C ALA A 547 20.09 2.29 24.31
N ALA A 548 19.72 2.46 23.04
CA ALA A 548 18.38 2.85 22.62
C ALA A 548 17.37 1.68 22.56
N GLY A 549 17.83 0.42 22.69
CA GLY A 549 16.98 -0.76 22.64
C GLY A 549 16.55 -1.20 21.24
N PHE A 550 17.16 -0.68 20.18
CA PHE A 550 16.91 -1.14 18.81
C PHE A 550 17.60 -2.47 18.53
N VAL A 551 18.77 -2.67 19.13
CA VAL A 551 19.63 -3.85 19.00
C VAL A 551 19.91 -4.39 20.39
N THR A 552 19.87 -5.70 20.60
CA THR A 552 20.28 -6.33 21.86
C THR A 552 21.81 -6.54 21.89
N PRO A 553 22.45 -6.67 23.08
CA PRO A 553 23.88 -6.99 23.15
C PRO A 553 24.25 -8.27 22.37
N ASP A 554 23.38 -9.28 22.40
CA ASP A 554 23.58 -10.52 21.66
C ASP A 554 23.51 -10.31 20.14
N ALA A 555 22.59 -9.46 19.67
CA ALA A 555 22.51 -9.08 18.27
C ALA A 555 23.67 -8.18 17.84
N ALA A 556 24.15 -7.28 18.69
CA ALA A 556 25.35 -6.47 18.42
C ALA A 556 26.55 -7.37 18.09
N ARG A 557 26.76 -8.42 18.89
CA ARG A 557 27.81 -9.41 18.66
C ARG A 557 27.56 -10.23 17.40
N ARG A 558 26.36 -10.81 17.26
CA ARG A 558 26.04 -11.75 16.18
C ARG A 558 25.95 -11.10 14.80
N ALA A 559 25.31 -9.94 14.69
CA ALA A 559 25.01 -9.29 13.42
C ALA A 559 26.04 -8.25 13.00
N TYR A 560 26.72 -7.58 13.94
CA TYR A 560 27.68 -6.50 13.62
C TYR A 560 29.12 -6.80 14.04
N GLY A 561 29.35 -7.95 14.68
CA GLY A 561 30.65 -8.31 15.23
C GLY A 561 31.09 -7.43 16.40
N VAL A 562 30.17 -6.70 17.03
CA VAL A 562 30.48 -5.74 18.10
C VAL A 562 30.36 -6.42 19.46
N VAL A 563 31.46 -6.48 20.19
CA VAL A 563 31.53 -7.11 21.51
C VAL A 563 31.40 -6.05 22.59
N LEU A 564 30.46 -6.27 23.51
CA LEU A 564 30.26 -5.40 24.67
C LEU A 564 30.62 -6.15 25.95
N CYS A 565 31.39 -5.51 26.82
CA CYS A 565 31.76 -5.98 28.15
C CYS A 565 31.28 -4.97 29.19
N ASP A 566 30.43 -5.40 30.12
CA ASP A 566 29.82 -4.53 31.15
C ASP A 566 29.19 -3.25 30.56
N GLY A 567 28.53 -3.38 29.40
CA GLY A 567 27.88 -2.26 28.70
C GLY A 567 28.82 -1.34 27.91
N HIS A 568 30.11 -1.65 27.84
CA HIS A 568 31.11 -0.86 27.12
C HIS A 568 31.64 -1.63 25.91
N LEU A 569 32.03 -0.90 24.86
CA LEU A 569 32.67 -1.49 23.67
C LEU A 569 34.02 -2.12 24.04
N ASP A 570 34.25 -3.37 23.64
CA ASP A 570 35.56 -4.01 23.61
C ASP A 570 36.14 -3.91 22.18
N PRO A 571 37.11 -3.02 21.93
CA PRO A 571 37.65 -2.80 20.59
C PRO A 571 38.43 -3.99 20.06
N GLU A 572 39.20 -4.67 20.91
CA GLU A 572 40.06 -5.79 20.49
C GLU A 572 39.21 -7.00 20.10
N ALA A 573 38.24 -7.36 20.94
CA ALA A 573 37.33 -8.46 20.65
C ALA A 573 36.42 -8.16 19.44
N THR A 574 36.01 -6.89 19.27
CA THR A 574 35.24 -6.44 18.10
C THR A 574 36.04 -6.57 16.81
N MET A 575 37.31 -6.13 16.80
CA MET A 575 38.19 -6.26 15.64
C MET A 575 38.43 -7.72 15.27
N ALA A 576 38.70 -8.57 16.26
CA ALA A 576 38.90 -10.00 16.04
C ALA A 576 37.66 -10.67 15.45
N LEU A 577 36.47 -10.39 16.02
CA LEU A 577 35.23 -10.99 15.55
C LEU A 577 34.87 -10.52 14.13
N ARG A 578 35.03 -9.23 13.81
CA ARG A 578 34.76 -8.70 12.46
C ARG A 578 35.68 -9.30 11.39
N ALA A 579 36.92 -9.63 11.72
CA ALA A 579 37.87 -10.23 10.77
C ALA A 579 37.45 -11.64 10.31
N GLU A 580 36.60 -12.33 11.08
CA GLU A 580 36.10 -13.67 10.78
C GLU A 580 34.71 -13.67 10.12
N MET A 581 34.04 -12.50 10.07
CA MET A 581 32.69 -12.39 9.54
C MET A 581 32.69 -12.28 8.01
N PRO A 582 31.76 -12.96 7.32
CA PRO A 582 31.64 -12.87 5.88
C PRO A 582 31.07 -11.50 5.45
N THR A 583 31.58 -10.99 4.34
CA THR A 583 31.01 -9.84 3.64
C THR A 583 30.22 -10.30 2.41
N GLN A 584 29.17 -9.56 2.07
CA GLN A 584 28.34 -9.81 0.90
C GLN A 584 28.17 -8.50 0.12
N ASP A 585 27.91 -8.62 -1.18
CA ASP A 585 27.57 -7.49 -2.03
C ASP A 585 26.20 -7.73 -2.68
N GLY A 586 25.59 -6.66 -3.20
CA GLY A 586 24.31 -6.74 -3.90
C GLY A 586 23.10 -6.93 -2.97
N THR A 587 21.98 -7.35 -3.54
CA THR A 587 20.70 -7.53 -2.84
C THR A 587 20.68 -8.87 -2.10
N VAL A 588 20.34 -8.85 -0.80
CA VAL A 588 20.26 -10.05 0.04
C VAL A 588 18.79 -10.34 0.37
N PHE A 589 18.20 -11.35 -0.27
CA PHE A 589 16.77 -11.65 -0.12
C PHE A 589 16.43 -12.43 1.15
N GLY A 590 17.35 -13.26 1.62
CA GLY A 590 17.18 -14.12 2.77
C GLY A 590 16.91 -15.58 2.40
N PRO A 591 17.16 -16.50 3.35
CA PRO A 591 17.29 -17.92 3.05
C PRO A 591 16.02 -18.57 2.51
N GLU A 592 14.84 -18.11 2.97
CA GLU A 592 13.56 -18.62 2.46
C GLU A 592 13.36 -18.27 0.98
N ARG A 593 13.79 -17.08 0.56
CA ARG A 593 13.67 -16.66 -0.84
C ARG A 593 14.71 -17.35 -1.72
N ASP A 594 15.96 -17.45 -1.26
CA ASP A 594 17.02 -18.15 -1.99
C ASP A 594 16.66 -19.63 -2.21
N THR A 595 16.06 -20.26 -1.18
CA THR A 595 15.55 -21.64 -1.26
C THR A 595 14.42 -21.77 -2.27
N TRP A 596 13.48 -20.82 -2.30
CA TRP A 596 12.39 -20.79 -3.27
C TRP A 596 12.90 -20.63 -4.71
N ASP A 597 13.75 -19.63 -4.94
CA ASP A 597 14.29 -19.30 -6.27
C ASP A 597 15.22 -20.39 -6.81
N SER A 598 15.79 -21.24 -5.93
CA SER A 598 16.59 -22.40 -6.35
C SER A 598 15.80 -23.44 -7.16
N ILE A 599 14.47 -23.44 -7.07
CA ILE A 599 13.56 -24.30 -7.87
C ILE A 599 12.75 -23.44 -8.86
N PHE A 600 12.23 -22.30 -8.39
CA PHE A 600 11.32 -21.44 -9.13
C PHE A 600 12.06 -20.24 -9.73
N ALA A 601 13.14 -20.52 -10.48
CA ALA A 601 13.96 -19.48 -11.09
C ALA A 601 13.11 -18.47 -11.91
N PRO A 602 13.44 -17.17 -11.91
CA PRO A 602 12.64 -16.13 -12.57
C PRO A 602 12.24 -16.45 -14.02
N ALA A 603 13.16 -17.00 -14.82
CA ALA A 603 12.91 -17.36 -16.20
C ALA A 603 11.85 -18.49 -16.36
N LEU A 604 11.82 -19.47 -15.45
CA LEU A 604 10.80 -20.52 -15.45
C LEU A 604 9.45 -19.97 -14.99
N MET A 605 9.45 -19.04 -14.04
CA MET A 605 8.25 -18.35 -13.59
C MET A 605 7.67 -17.45 -14.70
N ASP A 606 8.51 -16.80 -15.52
CA ASP A 606 8.06 -16.03 -16.69
C ASP A 606 7.37 -16.94 -17.71
N GLN A 607 7.95 -18.12 -17.99
CA GLN A 607 7.34 -19.13 -18.86
C GLN A 607 6.00 -19.63 -18.31
N LEU A 608 5.94 -19.93 -17.01
CA LEU A 608 4.70 -20.33 -16.34
C LEU A 608 3.61 -19.26 -16.52
N ASN A 609 3.94 -18.01 -16.25
CA ASN A 609 2.96 -16.93 -16.29
C ASN A 609 2.49 -16.64 -17.71
N SER A 610 3.38 -16.68 -18.70
CA SER A 610 3.01 -16.63 -20.12
C SER A 610 2.06 -17.78 -20.51
N ALA A 611 2.37 -19.00 -20.08
CA ALA A 611 1.56 -20.18 -20.38
C ALA A 611 0.19 -20.15 -19.67
N LEU A 612 0.11 -19.65 -18.44
CA LEU A 612 -1.15 -19.50 -17.73
C LEU A 612 -2.02 -18.41 -18.35
N LEU A 613 -1.43 -17.31 -18.83
CA LEU A 613 -2.18 -16.22 -19.46
C LEU A 613 -2.78 -16.61 -20.83
N SER A 614 -2.21 -17.60 -21.52
CA SER A 614 -2.80 -18.14 -22.76
C SER A 614 -4.09 -18.95 -22.52
N LEU A 615 -4.32 -19.41 -21.29
CA LEU A 615 -5.52 -20.14 -20.92
C LEU A 615 -6.71 -19.21 -20.64
N PRO A 616 -7.96 -19.70 -20.83
CA PRO A 616 -9.16 -19.01 -20.36
C PRO A 616 -9.07 -18.71 -18.86
N LEU A 617 -9.58 -17.54 -18.47
CA LEU A 617 -9.47 -17.03 -17.10
C LEU A 617 -9.88 -18.05 -16.03
N SER A 618 -10.99 -18.75 -16.24
CA SER A 618 -11.54 -19.75 -15.33
C SER A 618 -10.65 -20.97 -15.08
N ARG A 619 -9.66 -21.22 -15.94
CA ARG A 619 -8.75 -22.37 -15.82
C ARG A 619 -7.42 -22.03 -15.15
N ARG A 620 -7.02 -20.75 -15.14
CA ARG A 620 -5.65 -20.34 -14.76
C ARG A 620 -5.27 -20.78 -13.36
N GLN A 621 -6.10 -20.47 -12.35
CA GLN A 621 -5.79 -20.79 -10.96
C GLN A 621 -5.75 -22.30 -10.67
N THR A 622 -6.65 -23.07 -11.25
CA THR A 622 -6.66 -24.53 -11.12
C THR A 622 -5.40 -25.16 -11.73
N HIS A 623 -4.94 -24.66 -12.90
CA HIS A 623 -3.72 -25.16 -13.54
C HIS A 623 -2.47 -24.75 -12.74
N ARG A 624 -2.42 -23.49 -12.31
CA ARG A 624 -1.35 -22.97 -11.44
C ARG A 624 -1.20 -23.86 -10.20
N ARG A 625 -2.29 -24.10 -9.47
CA ARG A 625 -2.29 -24.94 -8.27
C ARG A 625 -1.78 -26.34 -8.54
N LYS A 626 -2.30 -27.01 -9.58
CA LYS A 626 -1.87 -28.37 -9.94
C LYS A 626 -0.38 -28.47 -10.24
N ILE A 627 0.19 -27.46 -10.89
CA ILE A 627 1.63 -27.42 -11.20
C ILE A 627 2.43 -27.31 -9.90
N PHE A 628 2.09 -26.35 -9.04
CA PHE A 628 2.76 -26.20 -7.75
C PHE A 628 2.60 -27.45 -6.87
N GLU A 629 1.42 -28.06 -6.78
CA GLU A 629 1.21 -29.33 -6.08
C GLU A 629 2.13 -30.44 -6.60
N THR A 630 2.32 -30.53 -7.92
CA THR A 630 3.19 -31.53 -8.55
C THR A 630 4.67 -31.28 -8.25
N VAL A 631 5.11 -30.02 -8.29
CA VAL A 631 6.50 -29.63 -8.06
C VAL A 631 6.86 -29.74 -6.58
N LEU A 632 5.95 -29.37 -5.68
CA LEU A 632 6.17 -29.33 -4.24
C LEU A 632 6.00 -30.71 -3.56
N ALA A 633 5.41 -31.72 -4.21
CA ALA A 633 5.02 -32.99 -3.61
C ALA A 633 6.14 -33.74 -2.85
N ASP A 634 7.38 -33.65 -3.32
CA ASP A 634 8.52 -34.38 -2.75
C ASP A 634 9.46 -33.48 -1.93
N LEU A 635 9.08 -32.21 -1.74
CA LEU A 635 9.86 -31.25 -0.95
C LEU A 635 9.51 -31.36 0.54
N PRO A 636 10.35 -30.81 1.44
CA PRO A 636 10.02 -30.73 2.85
C PRO A 636 8.66 -30.06 3.09
N SER A 637 7.88 -30.54 4.06
CA SER A 637 6.53 -30.02 4.35
C SER A 637 6.50 -28.56 4.79
N ASN A 638 7.63 -28.02 5.23
CA ASN A 638 7.82 -26.62 5.60
C ASN A 638 8.72 -25.85 4.62
N PHE A 639 8.93 -26.35 3.40
CA PHE A 639 9.56 -25.60 2.31
C PHE A 639 8.81 -24.28 2.07
N PRO A 640 9.49 -23.14 1.81
CA PRO A 640 10.93 -22.98 1.64
C PRO A 640 11.72 -22.65 2.93
N ARG A 641 11.15 -22.83 4.12
CA ARG A 641 11.91 -22.59 5.38
C ARG A 641 12.98 -23.65 5.63
N SER A 642 12.71 -24.89 5.23
CA SER A 642 13.74 -25.93 5.15
C SER A 642 14.17 -26.11 3.70
N PRO A 643 15.48 -26.09 3.42
CA PRO A 643 15.99 -26.35 2.07
C PRO A 643 15.74 -27.81 1.68
N ALA A 644 15.49 -28.03 0.39
CA ALA A 644 15.43 -29.36 -0.19
C ALA A 644 16.85 -29.93 -0.35
N SER A 645 17.01 -31.26 -0.30
CA SER A 645 18.26 -31.90 -0.75
C SER A 645 18.50 -31.63 -2.24
N ASP A 646 19.76 -31.69 -2.69
CA ASP A 646 20.11 -31.49 -4.10
C ASP A 646 19.28 -32.41 -5.03
N THR A 647 19.08 -33.67 -4.63
CA THR A 647 18.25 -34.63 -5.40
C THR A 647 16.78 -34.23 -5.47
N GLN A 648 16.19 -33.75 -4.36
CA GLN A 648 14.82 -33.25 -4.36
C GLN A 648 14.68 -32.01 -5.23
N ARG A 649 15.62 -31.05 -5.11
CA ARG A 649 15.65 -29.82 -5.90
C ARG A 649 15.71 -30.13 -7.40
N ASP A 650 16.65 -30.95 -7.84
CA ASP A 650 16.81 -31.31 -9.25
C ASP A 650 15.58 -32.05 -9.80
N THR A 651 14.95 -32.88 -8.98
CA THR A 651 13.70 -33.57 -9.34
C THR A 651 12.55 -32.58 -9.50
N ALA A 652 12.42 -31.62 -8.57
CA ALA A 652 11.39 -30.59 -8.62
C ALA A 652 11.54 -29.68 -9.85
N ILE A 653 12.77 -29.26 -10.18
CA ILE A 653 13.06 -28.47 -11.39
C ILE A 653 12.63 -29.24 -12.65
N LYS A 654 13.04 -30.52 -12.78
CA LYS A 654 12.66 -31.35 -13.94
C LYS A 654 11.15 -31.54 -14.05
N ARG A 655 10.45 -31.69 -12.92
CA ARG A 655 8.97 -31.74 -12.90
C ARG A 655 8.39 -30.42 -13.38
N PHE A 656 8.91 -29.30 -12.90
CA PHE A 656 8.43 -27.98 -13.27
C PHE A 656 8.57 -27.73 -14.78
N GLU A 657 9.76 -27.97 -15.34
CA GLU A 657 10.00 -27.89 -16.78
C GLU A 657 9.09 -28.82 -17.60
N THR A 658 8.81 -30.03 -17.08
CA THR A 658 7.91 -30.99 -17.73
C THR A 658 6.47 -30.50 -17.73
N CYS A 659 6.00 -29.90 -16.63
CA CYS A 659 4.71 -29.24 -16.58
C CYS A 659 4.62 -28.10 -17.60
N LEU A 660 5.67 -27.28 -17.73
CA LEU A 660 5.71 -26.17 -18.68
C LEU A 660 5.65 -26.63 -20.14
N ARG A 661 6.30 -27.75 -20.47
CA ARG A 661 6.22 -28.37 -21.81
C ARG A 661 4.85 -28.96 -22.17
N SER A 662 3.94 -29.10 -21.19
CA SER A 662 2.61 -29.69 -21.41
C SER A 662 1.52 -28.67 -21.77
N PHE A 663 1.85 -27.38 -21.82
CA PHE A 663 0.94 -26.28 -22.17
C PHE A 663 0.68 -26.13 -23.66
#